data_AF-A0A821P3X1-F1
#
_entry.id   AF-A0A821P3X1-F1
#
_cell.length_a   1.000
_cell.length_b   1.000
_cell.length_c   1.000
_cell.angle_alpha   90.00
_cell.angle_beta   90.00
_cell.angle_gamma   90.00
#
_symmetry.space_group_name_H-M   'P 1'
#
loop_
_entity.id
_entity.type
_entity.pdbx_description
1 polymer ?
#
loop_
_entity_poly.entity_id
_entity_poly.type
_entity_poly.pdbx_seq_one_letter_code
_entity_poly.pdbx_strand_id
1 'polypeptide(L)'
;MEDEIDVQDGDISNKMQLETELTSKFLSGQMSFAEYSSEWYSGEDEDESVTKNEEPLQSAPTERRRRRLTRLTPALVGLMGEANLRFVRGDVEMAEKMCHEIIKQLPTASEPYQTLAQIYEHDVEKSLQFSLLAAHLSPTDSNEWLRLAAVSNQKNDLKQEMICYTQAIKADPHNFDIHMKRLDLLGKLEEMKYPLNTWIIARVKCYHKIVTCLPPNQGKIILKYARLATTLYHNGNEKEKAYAVMLAAYNKCPTLFTLEDLNIFLELLISQKEFQKCLDVFVASVGVDIEAEIQTIRKSSNEIEEQTNYIKCAIPNDLAIDLKCKLLVAFIHLGAIDLVQTLLNDFLTNDVEKAGDLYMDIEEAFSAVGYHEMAMKVLEPLVNTPNFDLGAVWLKYADCLLNLGRQEEAVSAFYKVLKHAPQHPEARRKLFHILEKKEQIEDAINVLQQDYKYVVSPTLLYEQCKVLKKYNMIAKYLEVAESLLCRSVTKYRHEEELKIACKQKAGVEQIHEFRTIRGENPFHENDLHFEDENFKMSPVEEWDLFKELLSISFNLKQYTTMQRLCYSALIIKSLQSHKREIEFYVLQACLLNKDYIHAFRFIRDIAQRSTTNRTWNLLSLVLHALEDMTHTKYVTRLFQKEERWVKNLFLGNNYLLSGRYLIALKYFLEYHEQFREPISSFLISITILSMAAQKTFDKHHNLILQSVSYMLTYKQLRKCDQEVYYNLGRLYQMLNINNLAIEYYQKALACKPIAVCSRHGNIDLKMETAYNLYILYKDHSPDMARKTMLQHLVI
;
A
#
# COMPACT_ATOMS: atom_id res chain seq x y z
N MET A 1 41.38 16.58 28.17
CA MET A 1 40.38 17.23 29.04
C MET A 1 40.24 18.72 28.69
N GLU A 2 40.16 19.05 27.40
CA GLU A 2 39.81 20.40 26.91
C GLU A 2 38.81 20.30 25.72
N ASP A 3 38.76 19.17 25.00
CA ASP A 3 37.81 18.97 23.88
C ASP A 3 36.40 18.45 24.25
N GLU A 4 36.10 18.16 25.53
CA GLU A 4 34.77 17.69 25.96
C GLU A 4 33.84 18.80 26.48
N ILE A 5 34.35 20.03 26.64
CA ILE A 5 33.56 21.17 27.16
C ILE A 5 32.83 21.92 26.03
N ASP A 6 33.42 22.00 24.83
CA ASP A 6 32.84 22.73 23.69
C ASP A 6 31.63 22.03 23.03
N VAL A 7 31.46 20.72 23.20
CA VAL A 7 30.31 19.97 22.64
C VAL A 7 29.04 20.16 23.50
N GLN A 8 29.17 20.41 24.80
CA GLN A 8 28.03 20.68 25.68
C GLN A 8 27.48 22.11 25.51
N ASP A 9 28.32 23.11 25.30
CA ASP A 9 27.88 24.50 25.14
C ASP A 9 27.18 24.78 23.79
N GLY A 10 27.63 24.12 22.71
CA GLY A 10 26.98 24.22 21.39
C GLY A 10 25.55 23.65 21.36
N ASP A 11 25.31 22.59 22.13
CA ASP A 11 24.02 21.90 22.18
C ASP A 11 23.00 22.59 23.10
N ILE A 12 23.48 23.28 24.15
CA ILE A 12 22.67 24.16 25.01
C ILE A 12 22.22 25.42 24.24
N SER A 13 23.11 26.00 23.43
CA SER A 13 22.80 27.18 22.60
C SER A 13 21.72 26.88 21.56
N ASN A 14 21.80 25.74 20.87
CA ASN A 14 20.79 25.31 19.89
C ASN A 14 19.43 24.99 20.54
N LYS A 15 19.42 24.40 21.75
CA LYS A 15 18.20 24.14 22.52
C LYS A 15 17.51 25.44 22.95
N MET A 16 18.27 26.41 23.45
CA MET A 16 17.74 27.70 23.91
C MET A 16 17.19 28.56 22.76
N GLN A 17 17.80 28.49 21.57
CA GLN A 17 17.30 29.17 20.36
C GLN A 17 15.94 28.61 19.91
N LEU A 18 15.79 27.28 19.89
CA LEU A 18 14.52 26.63 19.51
C LEU A 18 13.39 26.94 20.51
N GLU A 19 13.68 26.95 21.81
CA GLU A 19 12.72 27.27 22.88
C GLU A 19 12.23 28.73 22.77
N THR A 20 13.14 29.65 22.44
CA THR A 20 12.82 31.06 22.21
C THR A 20 11.94 31.23 20.95
N GLU A 21 12.21 30.45 19.90
CA GLU A 21 11.43 30.44 18.68
C GLU A 21 10.00 29.90 18.91
N LEU A 22 9.84 28.81 19.66
CA LEU A 22 8.52 28.25 19.98
C LEU A 22 7.70 29.19 20.87
N THR A 23 8.33 29.76 21.90
CA THR A 23 7.64 30.69 22.82
C THR A 23 7.23 31.98 22.10
N SER A 24 8.06 32.50 21.19
CA SER A 24 7.73 33.68 20.39
C SER A 24 6.65 33.41 19.35
N LYS A 25 6.62 32.24 18.71
CA LYS A 25 5.53 31.82 17.82
C LYS A 25 4.20 31.70 18.57
N PHE A 26 4.21 31.20 19.80
CA PHE A 26 3.01 31.13 20.63
C PHE A 26 2.51 32.51 21.06
N LEU A 27 3.39 33.36 21.60
CA LEU A 27 3.04 34.73 22.03
C LEU A 27 2.63 35.65 20.87
N SER A 28 3.10 35.39 19.65
CA SER A 28 2.68 36.12 18.44
C SER A 28 1.40 35.59 17.81
N GLY A 29 0.80 34.53 18.37
CA GLY A 29 -0.43 33.91 17.86
C GLY A 29 -0.25 33.10 16.56
N GLN A 30 1.00 32.83 16.15
CA GLN A 30 1.31 32.01 14.97
C GLN A 30 1.10 30.51 15.21
N MET A 31 1.05 30.09 16.48
CA MET A 31 0.75 28.72 16.89
C MET A 31 -0.19 28.70 18.10
N SER A 32 -1.01 27.66 18.19
CA SER A 32 -1.88 27.41 19.34
C SER A 32 -1.09 26.84 20.53
N PHE A 33 -1.65 26.95 21.74
CA PHE A 33 -1.04 26.31 22.92
C PHE A 33 -0.97 24.79 22.75
N ALA A 34 -1.90 24.20 22.00
CA ALA A 34 -1.90 22.77 21.70
C ALA A 34 -0.70 22.35 20.85
N GLU A 35 -0.42 23.10 19.78
CA GLU A 35 0.76 22.90 18.93
C GLU A 35 2.05 23.14 19.72
N TYR A 36 2.11 24.23 20.49
CA TYR A 36 3.22 24.52 21.38
C TYR A 36 3.47 23.33 22.33
N SER A 37 2.47 22.93 23.12
CA SER A 37 2.56 21.81 24.06
C SER A 37 2.96 20.49 23.39
N SER A 38 2.43 20.18 22.19
CA SER A 38 2.76 18.94 21.48
C SER A 38 4.24 18.84 21.08
N GLU A 39 4.89 19.96 20.73
CA GLU A 39 6.33 20.02 20.43
C GLU A 39 7.21 19.77 21.67
N TRP A 40 6.66 19.97 22.88
CA TRP A 40 7.32 19.64 24.14
C TRP A 40 7.14 18.18 24.55
N TYR A 41 5.99 17.57 24.23
CA TYR A 41 5.58 16.23 24.68
C TYR A 41 5.54 15.16 23.58
N SER A 42 6.09 15.44 22.39
CA SER A 42 6.18 14.50 21.26
C SER A 42 7.01 13.26 21.64
N GLY A 43 6.38 12.31 22.32
CA GLY A 43 6.98 11.07 22.82
C GLY A 43 6.50 10.57 24.19
N GLU A 44 5.69 11.33 24.95
CA GLU A 44 5.19 10.86 26.27
C GLU A 44 3.86 10.08 26.19
N ASP A 45 3.14 10.14 25.07
CA ASP A 45 1.81 9.51 24.94
C ASP A 45 1.84 8.03 24.51
N GLU A 46 3.03 7.46 24.29
CA GLU A 46 3.17 6.07 23.82
C GLU A 46 3.63 5.04 24.86
N ASP A 47 4.50 5.31 25.83
CA ASP A 47 5.05 4.21 26.66
C ASP A 47 5.43 4.59 28.10
N GLU A 48 4.46 4.69 29.00
CA GLU A 48 4.74 4.52 30.43
C GLU A 48 3.70 3.62 31.12
N SER A 49 3.82 2.32 30.88
CA SER A 49 3.47 1.30 31.87
C SER A 49 4.37 0.07 31.77
N VAL A 50 5.22 -0.10 32.79
CA VAL A 50 5.69 -1.38 33.37
C VAL A 50 6.40 -2.37 32.45
N THR A 51 7.70 -2.20 32.26
CA THR A 51 8.68 -3.31 32.27
C THR A 51 10.04 -2.78 32.75
N LYS A 52 10.41 -3.09 34.00
CA LYS A 52 11.82 -3.19 34.38
C LYS A 52 12.11 -4.68 34.49
N ASN A 53 12.70 -5.25 33.43
CA ASN A 53 13.54 -6.45 33.44
C ASN A 53 14.42 -6.41 32.18
N GLU A 54 15.65 -6.90 32.33
CA GLU A 54 16.83 -6.62 31.53
C GLU A 54 16.87 -7.34 30.17
N GLU A 55 17.36 -6.67 29.11
CA GLU A 55 18.49 -7.10 28.26
C GLU A 55 18.89 -6.00 27.23
N PRO A 56 20.18 -5.88 26.84
CA PRO A 56 20.69 -4.74 26.09
C PRO A 56 20.68 -4.99 24.57
N LEU A 57 19.70 -4.45 23.87
CA LEU A 57 19.78 -4.31 22.41
C LEU A 57 20.26 -2.91 22.03
N GLN A 58 21.39 -2.87 21.33
CA GLN A 58 22.02 -1.68 20.76
C GLN A 58 21.12 -1.04 19.71
N SER A 59 20.37 -0.02 20.12
CA SER A 59 19.90 1.04 19.24
C SER A 59 20.29 2.37 19.88
N ALA A 60 20.76 3.31 19.05
CA ALA A 60 21.31 4.59 19.49
C ALA A 60 20.31 5.34 20.38
N PRO A 61 20.74 5.96 21.49
CA PRO A 61 19.83 6.64 22.38
C PRO A 61 19.31 7.90 21.68
N THR A 62 18.02 7.92 21.33
CA THR A 62 17.30 9.18 21.16
C THR A 62 17.24 9.85 22.52
N GLU A 63 18.09 10.85 22.74
CA GLU A 63 18.15 11.62 23.98
C GLU A 63 16.78 12.27 24.28
N ARG A 64 16.08 11.68 25.25
CA ARG A 64 14.81 12.16 25.77
C ARG A 64 15.02 13.49 26.51
N ARG A 65 14.26 14.54 26.16
CA ARG A 65 14.28 15.87 26.79
C ARG A 65 13.82 15.80 28.26
N ARG A 66 14.70 15.47 29.20
CA ARG A 66 14.41 15.58 30.64
C ARG A 66 14.47 17.05 31.10
N ARG A 67 13.36 17.55 31.63
CA ARG A 67 13.22 18.89 32.22
C ARG A 67 14.19 19.07 33.39
N ARG A 68 15.19 19.94 33.24
CA ARG A 68 15.90 20.51 34.39
C ARG A 68 15.18 21.78 34.80
N LEU A 69 14.66 21.82 36.02
CA LEU A 69 14.20 23.05 36.65
C LEU A 69 15.39 24.01 36.77
N THR A 70 15.52 24.95 35.84
CA THR A 70 16.54 26.00 35.88
C THR A 70 16.12 27.07 36.87
N ARG A 71 16.81 27.10 38.02
CA ARG A 71 16.65 28.17 39.02
C ARG A 71 17.26 29.46 38.47
N LEU A 72 16.60 30.59 38.69
CA LEU A 72 17.13 31.91 38.35
C LEU A 72 18.52 32.12 38.97
N THR A 73 19.43 32.74 38.21
CA THR A 73 20.74 33.15 38.75
C THR A 73 20.55 34.24 39.80
N PRO A 74 21.48 34.41 40.77
CA PRO A 74 21.33 35.41 41.84
C PRO A 74 21.07 36.84 41.35
N ALA A 75 21.64 37.23 40.20
CA ALA A 75 21.39 38.51 39.55
C ALA A 75 19.96 38.63 39.00
N LEU A 76 19.45 37.57 38.36
CA LEU A 76 18.08 37.52 37.85
C LEU A 76 17.03 37.41 38.98
N VAL A 77 17.35 36.75 40.10
CA VAL A 77 16.50 36.74 41.30
C VAL A 77 16.34 38.16 41.86
N GLY A 78 17.43 38.93 41.92
CA GLY A 78 17.38 40.34 42.33
C GLY A 78 16.55 41.20 41.38
N LEU A 79 16.71 40.99 40.07
CA LEU A 79 15.94 41.69 39.03
C LEU A 79 14.44 41.33 39.11
N MET A 80 14.12 40.06 39.34
CA MET A 80 12.75 39.56 39.53
C MET A 80 12.11 40.14 40.80
N GLY A 81 12.88 40.22 41.90
CA GLY A 81 12.44 40.84 43.14
C GLY A 81 12.11 42.33 42.97
N GLU A 82 12.94 43.09 42.27
CA GLU A 82 12.67 44.49 41.95
C GLU A 82 11.47 44.64 41.00
N ALA A 83 11.32 43.76 40.01
CA ALA A 83 10.14 43.75 39.12
C ALA A 83 8.83 43.55 39.91
N ASN A 84 8.81 42.59 40.84
CA ASN A 84 7.66 42.35 41.73
C ASN A 84 7.39 43.55 42.64
N LEU A 85 8.43 44.18 43.21
CA LEU A 85 8.28 45.38 44.05
C LEU A 85 7.72 46.56 43.26
N ARG A 86 8.15 46.75 42.01
CA ARG A 86 7.64 47.80 41.11
C ARG A 86 6.19 47.58 40.74
N PHE A 87 5.80 46.33 40.49
CA PHE A 87 4.40 45.96 40.26
C PHE A 87 3.53 46.31 41.48
N VAL A 88 3.94 45.93 42.69
CA VAL A 88 3.22 46.26 43.94
C VAL A 88 3.14 47.77 44.19
N ARG A 89 4.13 48.54 43.74
CA ARG A 89 4.14 50.02 43.81
C ARG A 89 3.28 50.70 42.75
N GLY A 90 2.73 49.95 41.79
CA GLY A 90 1.91 50.49 40.69
C GLY A 90 2.71 50.93 39.46
N ASP A 91 4.04 50.75 39.42
CA ASP A 91 4.90 51.05 38.28
C ASP A 91 4.85 49.90 37.23
N VAL A 92 3.67 49.68 36.66
CA VAL A 92 3.37 48.51 35.80
C VAL A 92 4.27 48.45 34.56
N GLU A 93 4.50 49.59 33.88
CA GLU A 93 5.31 49.65 32.65
C GLU A 93 6.77 49.25 32.86
N MET A 94 7.34 49.61 34.02
CA MET A 94 8.72 49.26 34.37
C MET A 94 8.81 47.79 34.79
N ALA A 95 7.85 47.30 35.58
CA ALA A 95 7.78 45.89 35.95
C ALA A 95 7.67 44.99 34.71
N GLU A 96 6.87 45.37 33.72
CA GLU A 96 6.72 44.65 32.47
C GLU A 96 8.05 44.55 31.68
N LYS A 97 8.75 45.69 31.52
CA LYS A 97 10.06 45.71 30.82
C LYS A 97 11.08 44.82 31.50
N MET A 98 11.10 44.82 32.83
CA MET A 98 12.00 43.99 33.62
C MET A 98 11.67 42.50 33.45
N CYS A 99 10.40 42.11 33.44
CA CYS A 99 9.99 40.73 33.19
C CYS A 99 10.39 40.24 31.79
N HIS A 100 10.21 41.06 30.75
CA HIS A 100 10.63 40.72 29.39
C HIS A 100 12.16 40.58 29.26
N GLU A 101 12.93 41.40 29.99
CA GLU A 101 14.39 41.30 29.99
C GLU A 101 14.87 40.01 30.68
N ILE A 102 14.18 39.58 31.74
CA ILE A 102 14.44 38.28 32.38
C ILE A 102 14.12 37.13 31.39
N ILE A 103 12.99 37.21 30.68
CA ILE A 103 12.58 36.20 29.68
C ILE A 103 13.59 36.08 28.54
N LYS A 104 14.15 37.19 28.06
CA LYS A 104 15.19 37.17 27.01
C LYS A 104 16.45 36.42 27.47
N GLN A 105 16.78 36.51 28.75
CA GLN A 105 17.98 35.89 29.30
C GLN A 105 17.74 34.44 29.73
N LEU A 106 16.54 34.12 30.24
CA LEU A 106 16.15 32.79 30.67
C LEU A 106 14.67 32.50 30.34
N PRO A 107 14.35 32.02 29.12
CA PRO A 107 12.98 31.75 28.68
C PRO A 107 12.27 30.63 29.46
N THR A 108 13.00 29.82 30.21
CA THR A 108 12.47 28.65 30.94
C THR A 108 12.01 28.99 32.36
N ALA A 109 12.21 30.22 32.84
CA ALA A 109 11.76 30.63 34.17
C ALA A 109 10.26 30.89 34.19
N SER A 110 9.52 30.24 35.09
CA SER A 110 8.07 30.43 35.24
C SER A 110 7.70 31.76 35.92
N GLU A 111 8.54 32.26 36.83
CA GLU A 111 8.23 33.42 37.70
C GLU A 111 7.93 34.71 36.91
N PRO A 112 8.70 35.13 35.89
CA PRO A 112 8.39 36.31 35.09
C PRO A 112 7.05 36.22 34.36
N TYR A 113 6.68 35.03 33.87
CA TYR A 113 5.41 34.81 33.21
C TYR A 113 4.23 34.87 34.19
N GLN A 114 4.41 34.43 35.45
CA GLN A 114 3.39 34.60 36.49
C GLN A 114 3.12 36.08 36.79
N THR A 115 4.17 36.88 36.94
CA THR A 115 4.03 38.32 37.18
C THR A 115 3.45 39.05 35.96
N LEU A 116 3.83 38.67 34.74
CA LEU A 116 3.21 39.21 33.52
C LEU A 116 1.73 38.84 33.42
N ALA A 117 1.34 37.61 33.79
CA ALA A 117 -0.06 37.20 33.81
C ALA A 117 -0.91 38.05 34.77
N GLN A 118 -0.34 38.44 35.93
CA GLN A 118 -0.99 39.33 36.90
C GLN A 118 -1.03 40.79 36.40
N ILE A 119 0.04 41.29 35.78
CA ILE A 119 0.06 42.62 35.17
C ILE A 119 -1.03 42.75 34.10
N TYR A 120 -1.20 41.71 33.29
CA TYR A 120 -2.17 41.67 32.21
C TYR A 120 -3.58 41.21 32.66
N GLU A 121 -3.93 41.23 33.95
CA GLU A 121 -5.24 40.75 34.44
C GLU A 121 -6.44 41.42 33.74
N HIS A 122 -6.29 42.67 33.28
CA HIS A 122 -7.31 43.38 32.50
C HIS A 122 -7.44 42.89 31.03
N ASP A 123 -6.41 42.26 30.49
CA ASP A 123 -6.37 41.65 29.16
C ASP A 123 -6.42 40.11 29.30
N VAL A 124 -7.64 39.58 29.25
CA VAL A 124 -7.93 38.15 29.46
C VAL A 124 -7.23 37.23 28.44
N GLU A 125 -6.82 37.73 27.27
CA GLU A 125 -6.10 36.94 26.27
C GLU A 125 -4.63 36.82 26.61
N LYS A 126 -3.95 37.94 26.84
CA LYS A 126 -2.53 37.93 27.22
C LYS A 126 -2.30 37.31 28.58
N SER A 127 -3.15 37.59 29.56
CA SER A 127 -3.06 36.97 30.89
C SER A 127 -3.15 35.45 30.81
N LEU A 128 -4.05 34.90 29.97
CA LEU A 128 -4.18 33.46 29.78
C LEU A 128 -2.95 32.86 29.10
N GLN A 129 -2.40 33.50 28.06
CA GLN A 129 -1.19 33.02 27.37
C GLN A 129 0.01 32.95 28.31
N PHE A 130 0.25 34.00 29.10
CA PHE A 130 1.33 34.02 30.08
C PHE A 130 1.10 33.02 31.22
N SER A 131 -0.15 32.84 31.67
CA SER A 131 -0.46 31.85 32.69
C SER A 131 -0.25 30.41 32.21
N LEU A 132 -0.59 30.10 30.96
CA LEU A 132 -0.35 28.78 30.34
C LEU A 132 1.15 28.48 30.22
N LEU A 133 1.96 29.48 29.83
CA LEU A 133 3.42 29.36 29.79
C LEU A 133 3.99 29.15 31.20
N ALA A 134 3.55 29.95 32.17
CA ALA A 134 3.96 29.82 33.56
C ALA A 134 3.66 28.43 34.14
N ALA A 135 2.44 27.93 33.92
CA ALA A 135 2.02 26.61 34.39
C ALA A 135 2.76 25.47 33.67
N HIS A 136 3.01 25.62 32.36
CA HIS A 136 3.80 24.66 31.58
C HIS A 136 5.23 24.53 32.08
N LEU A 137 5.84 25.66 32.48
CA LEU A 137 7.20 25.73 33.00
C LEU A 137 7.31 25.32 34.48
N SER A 138 6.20 25.33 35.24
CA SER A 138 6.12 24.93 36.65
C SER A 138 5.12 23.77 36.86
N PRO A 139 5.50 22.52 36.52
CA PRO A 139 4.58 21.39 36.44
C PRO A 139 4.07 20.81 37.78
N THR A 140 4.35 21.43 38.93
CA THR A 140 3.99 20.88 40.24
C THR A 140 2.63 21.34 40.79
N ASP A 141 1.99 22.36 40.18
CA ASP A 141 0.74 22.91 40.70
C ASP A 141 -0.50 22.44 39.91
N SER A 142 -1.16 21.40 40.44
CA SER A 142 -2.40 20.88 39.85
C SER A 142 -3.57 21.88 39.92
N ASN A 143 -3.60 22.77 40.92
CA ASN A 143 -4.71 23.70 41.10
C ASN A 143 -4.66 24.81 40.06
N GLU A 144 -3.46 25.25 39.69
CA GLU A 144 -3.24 26.22 38.63
C GLU A 144 -3.75 25.69 37.28
N TRP A 145 -3.44 24.44 36.92
CA TRP A 145 -3.99 23.81 35.71
C TRP A 145 -5.51 23.68 35.72
N LEU A 146 -6.12 23.40 36.87
CA LEU A 146 -7.57 23.38 37.01
C LEU A 146 -8.19 24.78 36.80
N ARG A 147 -7.54 25.83 37.30
CA ARG A 147 -7.96 27.22 37.06
C ARG A 147 -7.89 27.55 35.57
N LEU A 148 -6.78 27.19 34.91
CA LEU A 148 -6.60 27.43 33.48
C LEU A 148 -7.58 26.63 32.60
N ALA A 149 -7.93 25.40 33.01
CA ALA A 149 -8.99 24.64 32.37
C ALA A 149 -10.34 25.36 32.47
N ALA A 150 -10.69 25.90 33.65
CA ALA A 150 -11.93 26.64 33.85
C ALA A 150 -11.99 27.93 33.00
N VAL A 151 -10.89 28.67 32.89
CA VAL A 151 -10.79 29.86 32.02
C VAL A 151 -10.88 29.48 30.54
N SER A 152 -10.29 28.35 30.14
CA SER A 152 -10.36 27.84 28.75
C SER A 152 -11.78 27.39 28.38
N ASN A 153 -12.50 26.78 29.32
CA ASN A 153 -13.91 26.41 29.18
C ASN A 153 -14.80 27.66 28.99
N GLN A 154 -14.56 28.75 29.73
CA GLN A 154 -15.27 30.03 29.52
C GLN A 154 -15.06 30.60 28.11
N LYS A 155 -13.89 30.37 27.52
CA LYS A 155 -13.57 30.76 26.12
C LYS A 155 -14.04 29.74 25.07
N ASN A 156 -14.61 28.61 25.49
CA ASN A 156 -15.02 27.52 24.62
C ASN A 156 -13.86 26.93 23.78
N ASP A 157 -12.61 27.00 24.27
CA ASP A 157 -11.46 26.33 23.65
C ASP A 157 -11.26 24.92 24.22
N LEU A 158 -11.95 23.97 23.60
CA LEU A 158 -12.02 22.57 24.03
C LEU A 158 -10.66 21.85 23.92
N LYS A 159 -9.81 22.24 22.96
CA LYS A 159 -8.49 21.62 22.77
C LYS A 159 -7.55 22.04 23.88
N GLN A 160 -7.53 23.33 24.20
CA GLN A 160 -6.74 23.86 25.30
C GLN A 160 -7.22 23.34 26.65
N GLU A 161 -8.54 23.28 26.87
CA GLU A 161 -9.14 22.70 28.08
C GLU A 161 -8.70 21.24 28.31
N MET A 162 -8.70 20.42 27.26
CA MET A 162 -8.26 19.02 27.32
C MET A 162 -6.80 18.87 27.76
N ILE A 163 -5.92 19.74 27.27
CA ILE A 163 -4.49 19.74 27.63
C ILE A 163 -4.31 20.14 29.09
N CYS A 164 -5.01 21.18 29.55
CA CYS A 164 -4.97 21.61 30.95
C CYS A 164 -5.38 20.49 31.91
N TYR A 165 -6.46 19.76 31.63
CA TYR A 165 -6.81 18.58 32.45
C TYR A 165 -5.78 17.46 32.38
N THR A 166 -5.16 17.24 31.23
CA THR A 166 -4.11 16.21 31.08
C THR A 166 -2.89 16.56 31.94
N GLN A 167 -2.49 17.83 31.98
CA GLN A 167 -1.38 18.28 32.82
C GLN A 167 -1.75 18.30 34.31
N ALA A 168 -2.98 18.67 34.67
CA ALA A 168 -3.48 18.58 36.03
C ALA A 168 -3.41 17.13 36.57
N ILE A 169 -3.82 16.15 35.76
CA ILE A 169 -3.72 14.72 36.11
C ILE A 169 -2.27 14.26 36.26
N LYS A 170 -1.33 14.80 35.45
CA LYS A 170 0.10 14.48 35.62
C LYS A 170 0.65 15.02 36.95
N ALA A 171 0.20 16.21 37.37
CA ALA A 171 0.63 16.85 38.61
C ALA A 171 0.03 16.18 39.87
N ASP A 172 -1.25 15.81 39.84
CA ASP A 172 -1.93 15.06 40.92
C ASP A 172 -2.75 13.88 40.38
N PRO A 173 -2.11 12.72 40.13
CA PRO A 173 -2.78 11.56 39.53
C PRO A 173 -3.85 10.91 40.43
N HIS A 174 -3.80 11.12 41.74
CA HIS A 174 -4.65 10.45 42.73
C HIS A 174 -6.00 11.16 42.93
N ASN A 175 -6.13 12.38 42.42
CA ASN A 175 -7.33 13.20 42.58
C ASN A 175 -8.42 12.83 41.57
N PHE A 176 -9.43 12.10 42.05
CA PHE A 176 -10.55 11.63 41.24
C PHE A 176 -11.36 12.77 40.59
N ASP A 177 -11.49 13.93 41.26
CA ASP A 177 -12.31 15.04 40.76
C ASP A 177 -11.76 15.62 39.45
N ILE A 178 -10.45 15.56 39.24
CA ILE A 178 -9.80 16.01 38.00
C ILE A 178 -10.14 15.06 36.85
N HIS A 179 -10.08 13.75 37.11
CA HIS A 179 -10.46 12.73 36.14
C HIS A 179 -11.94 12.85 35.75
N MET A 180 -12.82 13.12 36.72
CA MET A 180 -14.24 13.35 36.48
C MET A 180 -14.49 14.55 35.58
N LYS A 181 -13.88 15.71 35.87
CA LYS A 181 -14.02 16.91 35.02
C LYS A 181 -13.56 16.67 33.58
N ARG A 182 -12.51 15.85 33.39
CA ARG A 182 -12.03 15.45 32.06
C ARG A 182 -13.02 14.52 31.34
N LEU A 183 -13.64 13.58 32.07
CA LEU A 183 -14.67 12.71 31.52
C LEU A 183 -15.92 13.50 31.11
N ASP A 184 -16.34 14.49 31.90
CA ASP A 184 -17.46 15.37 31.57
C ASP A 184 -17.20 16.16 30.28
N LEU A 185 -15.96 16.66 30.08
CA LEU A 185 -15.55 17.30 28.83
C LEU A 185 -15.63 16.32 27.64
N LEU A 186 -15.19 15.07 27.81
CA LEU A 186 -15.30 14.04 26.78
C LEU A 186 -16.76 13.68 26.47
N GLY A 187 -17.68 13.79 27.43
CA GLY A 187 -19.12 13.64 27.21
C GLY A 187 -19.69 14.78 26.38
N LYS A 188 -19.32 16.03 26.68
CA LYS A 188 -19.72 17.19 25.86
C LYS A 188 -19.23 17.08 24.41
N LEU A 189 -18.01 16.57 24.19
CA LEU A 189 -17.46 16.36 22.85
C LEU A 189 -18.24 15.31 22.05
N GLU A 190 -18.78 14.29 22.72
CA GLU A 190 -19.65 13.29 22.11
C GLU A 190 -20.98 13.89 21.67
N GLU A 191 -21.61 14.71 22.52
CA GLU A 191 -22.85 15.43 22.17
C GLU A 191 -22.67 16.38 20.98
N MET A 192 -21.49 17.00 20.86
CA MET A 192 -21.14 17.88 19.74
C MET A 192 -20.76 17.14 18.44
N LYS A 193 -20.89 15.80 18.38
CA LYS A 193 -20.52 14.96 17.23
C LYS A 193 -19.08 15.17 16.74
N TYR A 194 -18.15 15.40 17.67
CA TYR A 194 -16.72 15.44 17.36
C TYR A 194 -16.25 14.08 16.80
N PRO A 195 -15.22 14.00 15.91
CA PRO A 195 -14.79 12.75 15.29
C PRO A 195 -14.69 11.57 16.27
N LEU A 196 -15.45 10.51 15.95
CA LEU A 196 -15.73 9.36 16.83
C LEU A 196 -14.45 8.72 17.42
N ASN A 197 -13.45 8.50 16.57
CA ASN A 197 -12.25 7.75 16.94
C ASN A 197 -11.39 8.50 17.96
N THR A 198 -11.40 9.84 17.96
CA THR A 198 -10.50 10.65 18.80
C THR A 198 -10.95 10.66 20.26
N TRP A 199 -12.24 10.78 20.54
CA TRP A 199 -12.73 10.84 21.92
C TRP A 199 -12.92 9.47 22.56
N ILE A 200 -13.23 8.41 21.79
CA ILE A 200 -13.29 7.03 22.32
C ILE A 200 -11.92 6.66 22.88
N ILE A 201 -10.85 6.80 22.09
CA ILE A 201 -9.48 6.48 22.51
C ILE A 201 -9.08 7.28 23.75
N ALA A 202 -9.34 8.60 23.75
CA ALA A 202 -9.04 9.46 24.89
C ALA A 202 -9.80 9.04 26.16
N ARG A 203 -11.06 8.60 26.02
CA ARG A 203 -11.90 8.14 27.13
C ARG A 203 -11.40 6.83 27.72
N VAL A 204 -11.04 5.86 26.89
CA VAL A 204 -10.48 4.59 27.39
C VAL A 204 -9.16 4.84 28.13
N LYS A 205 -8.29 5.71 27.60
CA LYS A 205 -7.06 6.13 28.29
C LYS A 205 -7.34 6.78 29.65
N CYS A 206 -8.40 7.59 29.77
CA CYS A 206 -8.82 8.17 31.04
C CYS A 206 -9.23 7.08 32.05
N TYR A 207 -10.07 6.13 31.63
CA TYR A 207 -10.48 5.01 32.49
C TYR A 207 -9.29 4.17 32.97
N HIS A 208 -8.35 3.86 32.06
CA HIS A 208 -7.11 3.17 32.39
C HIS A 208 -6.31 3.94 33.45
N LYS A 209 -6.15 5.26 33.29
CA LYS A 209 -5.41 6.10 34.24
C LYS A 209 -6.08 6.16 35.61
N ILE A 210 -7.41 6.23 35.66
CA ILE A 210 -8.18 6.16 36.90
C ILE A 210 -7.87 4.87 37.66
N VAL A 211 -7.92 3.72 36.98
CA VAL A 211 -7.67 2.40 37.59
C VAL A 211 -6.23 2.28 38.11
N THR A 212 -5.26 2.76 37.34
CA THR A 212 -3.83 2.65 37.69
C THR A 212 -3.38 3.64 38.77
N CYS A 213 -3.95 4.85 38.83
CA CYS A 213 -3.49 5.89 39.76
C CYS A 213 -4.30 5.98 41.07
N LEU A 214 -5.57 5.59 41.11
CA LEU A 214 -6.35 5.73 42.37
C LEU A 214 -5.87 4.77 43.47
N PRO A 215 -5.90 5.18 44.75
CA PRO A 215 -5.52 4.33 45.87
C PRO A 215 -6.56 3.23 46.15
N PRO A 216 -6.16 2.09 46.77
CA PRO A 216 -7.03 0.94 47.00
C PRO A 216 -8.26 1.23 47.86
N ASN A 217 -8.22 2.30 48.68
CA ASN A 217 -9.35 2.77 49.49
C ASN A 217 -10.61 3.11 48.65
N GLN A 218 -10.44 3.38 47.36
CA GLN A 218 -11.54 3.69 46.43
C GLN A 218 -11.90 2.50 45.53
N GLY A 219 -11.78 1.26 46.01
CA GLY A 219 -11.97 0.04 45.22
C GLY A 219 -13.26 -0.05 44.40
N LYS A 220 -14.40 0.45 44.91
CA LYS A 220 -15.67 0.48 44.14
C LYS A 220 -15.59 1.35 42.88
N ILE A 221 -14.89 2.48 42.95
CA ILE A 221 -14.69 3.39 41.82
C ILE A 221 -13.75 2.74 40.81
N ILE A 222 -12.64 2.17 41.30
CA ILE A 222 -11.66 1.44 40.48
C ILE A 222 -12.34 0.35 39.66
N LEU A 223 -13.15 -0.50 40.31
CA LEU A 223 -13.83 -1.62 39.65
C LEU A 223 -14.83 -1.13 38.58
N LYS A 224 -15.60 -0.07 38.86
CA LYS A 224 -16.52 0.54 37.88
C LYS A 224 -15.79 0.96 36.60
N TYR A 225 -14.67 1.68 36.73
CA TYR A 225 -13.92 2.16 35.57
C TYR A 225 -13.09 1.05 34.90
N ALA A 226 -12.67 0.03 35.65
CA ALA A 226 -12.04 -1.17 35.07
C ALA A 226 -12.98 -1.92 34.13
N ARG A 227 -14.26 -2.11 34.52
CA ARG A 227 -15.29 -2.70 33.65
C ARG A 227 -15.48 -1.90 32.36
N LEU A 228 -15.65 -0.58 32.50
CA LEU A 228 -15.85 0.32 31.35
C LEU A 228 -14.63 0.39 30.41
N ALA A 229 -13.41 0.37 30.96
CA ALA A 229 -12.20 0.32 30.15
C ALA A 229 -12.09 -1.01 29.40
N THR A 230 -12.35 -2.12 30.10
CA THR A 230 -12.23 -3.47 29.56
C THR A 230 -13.18 -3.70 28.41
N THR A 231 -14.44 -3.27 28.52
CA THR A 231 -15.42 -3.40 27.42
C THR A 231 -15.02 -2.60 26.20
N LEU A 232 -14.50 -1.37 26.37
CA LEU A 232 -14.05 -0.54 25.25
C LEU A 232 -12.76 -1.06 24.62
N TYR A 233 -11.80 -1.55 25.40
CA TYR A 233 -10.58 -2.17 24.87
C TYR A 233 -10.88 -3.49 24.15
N HIS A 234 -11.82 -4.29 24.67
CA HIS A 234 -12.25 -5.52 24.02
C HIS A 234 -12.91 -5.23 22.66
N ASN A 235 -13.82 -4.25 22.60
CA ASN A 235 -14.44 -3.80 21.35
C ASN A 235 -13.41 -3.21 20.36
N GLY A 236 -12.31 -2.63 20.87
CA GLY A 236 -11.21 -2.11 20.09
C GLY A 236 -10.13 -3.14 19.69
N ASN A 237 -10.33 -4.43 20.01
CA ASN A 237 -9.34 -5.51 19.81
C ASN A 237 -7.98 -5.30 20.55
N GLU A 238 -7.91 -4.42 21.56
CA GLU A 238 -6.70 -4.14 22.35
C GLU A 238 -6.65 -5.00 23.63
N LYS A 239 -6.56 -6.34 23.47
CA LYS A 239 -6.65 -7.32 24.57
C LYS A 239 -5.56 -7.15 25.65
N GLU A 240 -4.35 -6.78 25.27
CA GLU A 240 -3.22 -6.59 26.21
C GLU A 240 -3.48 -5.45 27.20
N LYS A 241 -4.05 -4.34 26.73
CA LYS A 241 -4.38 -3.20 27.60
C LYS A 241 -5.58 -3.49 28.48
N ALA A 242 -6.57 -4.23 27.97
CA ALA A 242 -7.69 -4.73 28.77
C ALA A 242 -7.17 -5.60 29.95
N TYR A 243 -6.24 -6.51 29.67
CA TYR A 243 -5.57 -7.31 30.69
C TYR A 243 -4.85 -6.45 31.73
N ALA A 244 -4.04 -5.48 31.31
CA ALA A 244 -3.29 -4.61 32.22
C ALA A 244 -4.22 -3.84 33.18
N VAL A 245 -5.34 -3.31 32.68
CA VAL A 245 -6.33 -2.61 33.51
C VAL A 245 -6.97 -3.55 34.52
N MET A 246 -7.42 -4.73 34.09
CA MET A 246 -8.08 -5.67 34.98
C MET A 246 -7.13 -6.23 36.04
N LEU A 247 -5.88 -6.50 35.68
CA LEU A 247 -4.82 -6.91 36.61
C LEU A 247 -4.54 -5.83 37.66
N ALA A 248 -4.44 -4.57 37.24
CA ALA A 248 -4.24 -3.45 38.17
C ALA A 248 -5.41 -3.28 39.15
N ALA A 249 -6.65 -3.51 38.69
CA ALA A 249 -7.82 -3.50 39.55
C ALA A 249 -7.81 -4.69 40.53
N TYR A 250 -7.51 -5.90 40.06
CA TYR A 250 -7.47 -7.12 40.88
C TYR A 250 -6.41 -7.03 41.99
N ASN A 251 -5.21 -6.52 41.69
CA ASN A 251 -4.14 -6.33 42.68
C ASN A 251 -4.50 -5.33 43.78
N LYS A 252 -5.37 -4.34 43.49
CA LYS A 252 -5.77 -3.31 44.46
C LYS A 252 -6.97 -3.70 45.30
N CYS A 253 -7.95 -4.39 44.71
CA CYS A 253 -9.20 -4.72 45.39
C CYS A 253 -9.75 -6.10 44.98
N PRO A 254 -9.04 -7.20 45.31
CA PRO A 254 -9.45 -8.55 44.90
C PRO A 254 -10.79 -8.97 45.55
N THR A 255 -11.04 -8.57 46.79
CA THR A 255 -12.25 -8.94 47.55
C THR A 255 -13.55 -8.32 47.03
N LEU A 256 -13.47 -7.33 46.14
CA LEU A 256 -14.65 -6.65 45.57
C LEU A 256 -15.08 -7.23 44.22
N PHE A 257 -14.32 -8.15 43.63
CA PHE A 257 -14.64 -8.75 42.34
C PHE A 257 -15.87 -9.66 42.46
N THR A 258 -16.83 -9.50 41.56
CA THR A 258 -17.95 -10.44 41.41
C THR A 258 -17.54 -11.64 40.56
N LEU A 259 -18.34 -12.71 40.56
CA LEU A 259 -18.10 -13.86 39.67
C LEU A 259 -18.08 -13.46 38.18
N GLU A 260 -18.87 -12.46 37.78
CA GLU A 260 -18.86 -11.90 36.42
C GLU A 260 -17.52 -11.20 36.10
N ASP A 261 -16.98 -10.41 37.04
CA ASP A 261 -15.68 -9.76 36.88
C ASP A 261 -14.55 -10.77 36.78
N LEU A 262 -14.60 -11.81 37.63
CA LEU A 262 -13.65 -12.92 37.60
C LEU A 262 -13.73 -13.66 36.27
N ASN A 263 -14.92 -13.90 35.74
CA ASN A 263 -15.10 -14.56 34.45
C ASN A 263 -14.39 -13.79 33.32
N ILE A 264 -14.57 -12.47 33.26
CA ILE A 264 -13.89 -11.59 32.28
C ILE A 264 -12.38 -11.59 32.51
N PHE A 265 -11.94 -11.49 33.77
CA PHE A 265 -10.52 -11.44 34.09
C PHE A 265 -9.79 -12.74 33.75
N LEU A 266 -10.39 -13.89 34.04
CA LEU A 266 -9.85 -15.21 33.71
C LEU A 266 -9.75 -15.42 32.19
N GLU A 267 -10.72 -14.91 31.42
CA GLU A 267 -10.66 -14.92 29.96
C GLU A 267 -9.46 -14.12 29.42
N LEU A 268 -9.24 -12.93 29.99
CA LEU A 268 -8.10 -12.11 29.64
C LEU A 268 -6.78 -12.79 30.02
N LEU A 269 -6.70 -13.44 31.19
CA LEU A 269 -5.53 -14.22 31.62
C LEU A 269 -5.21 -15.37 30.66
N ILE A 270 -6.23 -16.14 30.26
CA ILE A 270 -6.09 -17.23 29.29
C ILE A 270 -5.61 -16.67 27.93
N SER A 271 -6.19 -15.55 27.49
CA SER A 271 -5.78 -14.91 26.22
C SER A 271 -4.32 -14.43 26.21
N GLN A 272 -3.78 -14.05 27.38
CA GLN A 272 -2.38 -13.65 27.58
C GLN A 272 -1.46 -14.83 27.92
N LYS A 273 -1.99 -16.06 27.95
CA LYS A 273 -1.25 -17.30 28.30
C LYS A 273 -0.69 -17.32 29.72
N GLU A 274 -1.31 -16.59 30.64
CA GLU A 274 -0.92 -16.48 32.05
C GLU A 274 -1.66 -17.52 32.91
N PHE A 275 -1.42 -18.81 32.62
CA PHE A 275 -2.19 -19.93 33.19
C PHE A 275 -1.95 -20.16 34.69
N GLN A 276 -0.74 -19.88 35.20
CA GLN A 276 -0.46 -20.02 36.62
C GLN A 276 -1.23 -19.00 37.47
N LYS A 277 -1.25 -17.73 37.04
CA LYS A 277 -2.04 -16.68 37.69
C LYS A 277 -3.54 -16.98 37.62
N CYS A 278 -4.00 -17.64 36.56
CA CYS A 278 -5.38 -18.12 36.44
C CYS A 278 -5.72 -19.06 37.61
N LEU A 279 -4.87 -20.06 37.91
CA LEU A 279 -5.05 -20.94 39.06
C LEU A 279 -5.00 -20.19 40.39
N ASP A 280 -4.08 -19.25 40.56
CA ASP A 280 -3.98 -18.46 41.79
C ASP A 280 -5.28 -17.68 42.08
N VAL A 281 -5.93 -17.17 41.04
CA VAL A 281 -7.24 -16.51 41.14
C VAL A 281 -8.35 -17.50 41.51
N PHE A 282 -8.35 -18.71 40.95
CA PHE A 282 -9.31 -19.76 41.31
C PHE A 282 -9.18 -20.18 42.78
N VAL A 283 -7.96 -20.31 43.29
CA VAL A 283 -7.72 -20.65 44.70
C VAL A 283 -8.13 -19.48 45.61
N ALA A 284 -7.69 -18.26 45.29
CA ALA A 284 -7.88 -17.10 46.17
C ALA A 284 -9.30 -16.54 46.18
N SER A 285 -9.99 -16.53 45.03
CA SER A 285 -11.27 -15.82 44.87
C SER A 285 -12.48 -16.75 44.67
N VAL A 286 -12.27 -17.95 44.11
CA VAL A 286 -13.35 -18.92 43.83
C VAL A 286 -13.41 -20.02 44.90
N GLY A 287 -12.32 -20.25 45.63
CA GLY A 287 -12.25 -21.27 46.69
C GLY A 287 -12.09 -22.69 46.14
N VAL A 288 -11.37 -22.84 45.02
CA VAL A 288 -10.99 -24.14 44.49
C VAL A 288 -9.79 -24.67 45.27
N ASP A 289 -9.89 -25.89 45.82
CA ASP A 289 -8.78 -26.52 46.53
C ASP A 289 -7.94 -27.35 45.55
N ILE A 290 -6.68 -26.97 45.37
CA ILE A 290 -5.72 -27.64 44.48
C ILE A 290 -4.58 -28.23 45.31
N GLU A 291 -4.39 -29.55 45.23
CA GLU A 291 -3.25 -30.27 45.81
C GLU A 291 -2.20 -30.48 44.70
N ALA A 292 -1.00 -29.92 44.89
CA ALA A 292 0.12 -30.07 43.96
C ALA A 292 1.44 -30.42 44.68
N GLU A 293 2.25 -31.27 44.07
CA GLU A 293 3.60 -31.62 44.50
C GLU A 293 4.65 -30.99 43.59
N ILE A 294 5.68 -30.37 44.15
CA ILE A 294 6.80 -29.82 43.38
C ILE A 294 7.89 -30.89 43.29
N GLN A 295 8.11 -31.41 42.08
CA GLN A 295 9.19 -32.35 41.79
C GLN A 295 10.37 -31.61 41.18
N THR A 296 11.56 -31.72 41.79
CA THR A 296 12.81 -31.19 41.25
C THR A 296 13.46 -32.24 40.36
N ILE A 297 13.41 -32.03 39.04
CA ILE A 297 14.00 -32.93 38.05
C ILE A 297 15.30 -32.30 37.53
N ARG A 298 16.42 -33.03 37.65
CA ARG A 298 17.67 -32.66 36.97
C ARG A 298 17.64 -33.15 35.53
N LYS A 299 17.63 -32.22 34.57
CA LYS A 299 17.77 -32.56 33.14
C LYS A 299 19.22 -32.96 32.82
N SER A 300 19.40 -33.61 31.67
CA SER A 300 20.71 -34.02 31.13
C SER A 300 21.69 -32.86 30.88
N SER A 301 21.22 -31.61 30.92
CA SER A 301 21.99 -30.36 30.81
C SER A 301 22.55 -29.83 32.14
N ASN A 302 22.41 -30.54 33.27
CA ASN A 302 22.73 -30.06 34.63
C ASN A 302 21.84 -28.90 35.15
N GLU A 303 20.77 -28.54 34.43
CA GLU A 303 19.76 -27.59 34.90
C GLU A 303 18.73 -28.29 35.80
N ILE A 304 18.41 -27.64 36.93
CA ILE A 304 17.37 -28.08 37.87
C ILE A 304 16.07 -27.41 37.42
N GLU A 305 15.09 -28.20 36.98
CA GLU A 305 13.73 -27.72 36.73
C GLU A 305 12.80 -28.20 37.85
N GLU A 306 12.05 -27.26 38.43
CA GLU A 306 10.93 -27.54 39.32
C GLU A 306 9.68 -27.76 38.46
N GLN A 307 9.17 -29.00 38.42
CA GLN A 307 7.90 -29.33 37.78
C GLN A 307 6.81 -29.47 38.84
N THR A 308 5.74 -28.69 38.70
CA THR A 308 4.53 -28.81 39.52
C THR A 308 3.65 -29.93 39.00
N ASN A 309 3.49 -30.97 39.80
CA ASN A 309 2.57 -32.07 39.52
C ASN A 309 1.25 -31.85 40.28
N TYR A 310 0.16 -31.62 39.56
CA TYR A 310 -1.16 -31.38 40.15
C TYR A 310 -1.88 -32.71 40.36
N ILE A 311 -2.21 -33.04 41.62
CA ILE A 311 -2.69 -34.36 42.02
C ILE A 311 -4.21 -34.38 42.14
N LYS A 312 -4.77 -33.38 42.82
CA LYS A 312 -6.20 -33.34 43.12
C LYS A 312 -6.73 -31.92 43.04
N CYS A 313 -7.95 -31.79 42.52
CA CYS A 313 -8.68 -30.52 42.48
C CYS A 313 -10.10 -30.77 43.00
N ALA A 314 -10.47 -30.09 44.09
CA ALA A 314 -11.84 -30.08 44.59
C ALA A 314 -12.53 -28.80 44.15
N ILE A 315 -13.54 -28.95 43.29
CA ILE A 315 -14.31 -27.84 42.72
C ILE A 315 -15.59 -27.67 43.55
N PRO A 316 -15.96 -26.44 43.95
CA PRO A 316 -17.25 -26.17 44.59
C PRO A 316 -18.44 -26.60 43.73
N ASN A 317 -19.45 -27.25 44.33
CA ASN A 317 -20.60 -27.81 43.60
C ASN A 317 -21.44 -26.76 42.85
N ASP A 318 -21.50 -25.53 43.34
CA ASP A 318 -22.29 -24.43 42.76
C ASP A 318 -21.54 -23.62 41.68
N LEU A 319 -20.39 -24.10 41.21
CA LEU A 319 -19.58 -23.37 40.22
C LEU A 319 -20.20 -23.45 38.81
N ALA A 320 -20.35 -22.29 38.15
CA ALA A 320 -20.82 -22.19 36.78
C ALA A 320 -19.94 -22.98 35.78
N ILE A 321 -20.57 -23.51 34.74
CA ILE A 321 -19.91 -24.36 33.73
C ILE A 321 -18.79 -23.59 32.99
N ASP A 322 -18.97 -22.29 32.72
CA ASP A 322 -17.95 -21.43 32.10
C ASP A 322 -16.65 -21.37 32.92
N LEU A 323 -16.78 -21.25 34.24
CA LEU A 323 -15.62 -21.19 35.14
C LEU A 323 -14.93 -22.55 35.24
N LYS A 324 -15.70 -23.65 35.20
CA LYS A 324 -15.14 -25.01 35.10
C LYS A 324 -14.37 -25.21 33.78
N CYS A 325 -14.90 -24.72 32.66
CA CYS A 325 -14.23 -24.73 31.36
C CYS A 325 -12.89 -23.96 31.42
N LYS A 326 -12.88 -22.73 31.95
CA LYS A 326 -11.67 -21.92 32.09
C LYS A 326 -10.61 -22.57 32.99
N LEU A 327 -11.03 -23.26 34.06
CA LEU A 327 -10.15 -24.04 34.91
C LEU A 327 -9.54 -25.25 34.17
N LEU A 328 -10.36 -25.97 33.40
CA LEU A 328 -9.90 -27.07 32.53
C LEU A 328 -8.87 -26.59 31.51
N VAL A 329 -9.15 -25.48 30.82
CA VAL A 329 -8.22 -24.87 29.85
C VAL A 329 -6.87 -24.52 30.50
N ALA A 330 -6.90 -23.95 31.71
CA ALA A 330 -5.66 -23.66 32.45
C ALA A 330 -4.87 -24.93 32.77
N PHE A 331 -5.52 -25.99 33.27
CA PHE A 331 -4.85 -27.26 33.56
C PHE A 331 -4.31 -27.98 32.32
N ILE A 332 -4.99 -27.88 31.17
CA ILE A 332 -4.51 -28.43 29.89
C ILE A 332 -3.18 -27.79 29.51
N HIS A 333 -3.10 -26.46 29.55
CA HIS A 333 -1.88 -25.74 29.21
C HIS A 333 -0.74 -25.93 30.23
N LEU A 334 -1.07 -26.20 31.50
CA LEU A 334 -0.09 -26.52 32.55
C LEU A 334 0.36 -27.99 32.54
N GLY A 335 -0.20 -28.85 31.66
CA GLY A 335 0.23 -30.23 31.49
C GLY A 335 -0.31 -31.22 32.53
N ALA A 336 -1.35 -30.88 33.29
CA ALA A 336 -1.94 -31.73 34.33
C ALA A 336 -2.93 -32.77 33.75
N ILE A 337 -2.46 -33.64 32.84
CA ILE A 337 -3.32 -34.49 31.98
C ILE A 337 -4.20 -35.46 32.78
N ASP A 338 -3.64 -36.10 33.82
CA ASP A 338 -4.37 -37.10 34.62
C ASP A 338 -5.57 -36.48 35.33
N LEU A 339 -5.36 -35.28 35.90
CA LEU A 339 -6.43 -34.50 36.52
C LEU A 339 -7.43 -34.02 35.47
N VAL A 340 -6.95 -33.50 34.34
CA VAL A 340 -7.80 -33.07 33.22
C VAL A 340 -8.70 -34.18 32.74
N GLN A 341 -8.23 -35.43 32.64
CA GLN A 341 -9.07 -36.56 32.21
C GLN A 341 -10.25 -36.81 33.18
N THR A 342 -10.00 -36.72 34.49
CA THR A 342 -11.07 -36.88 35.49
C THR A 342 -12.09 -35.75 35.44
N LEU A 343 -11.62 -34.50 35.35
CA LEU A 343 -12.46 -33.31 35.28
C LEU A 343 -13.21 -33.21 33.94
N LEU A 344 -12.60 -33.66 32.85
CA LEU A 344 -13.21 -33.70 31.52
C LEU A 344 -14.37 -34.68 31.48
N ASN A 345 -14.24 -35.86 32.10
CA ASN A 345 -15.34 -36.82 32.15
C ASN A 345 -16.56 -36.26 32.90
N ASP A 346 -16.36 -35.49 33.98
CA ASP A 346 -17.44 -34.76 34.66
C ASP A 346 -18.04 -33.70 33.73
N PHE A 347 -17.20 -32.94 33.03
CA PHE A 347 -17.64 -31.90 32.09
C PHE A 347 -18.48 -32.45 30.91
N LEU A 348 -18.08 -33.60 30.35
CA LEU A 348 -18.76 -34.26 29.23
C LEU A 348 -20.16 -34.80 29.58
N THR A 349 -20.54 -34.85 30.87
CA THR A 349 -21.91 -35.19 31.27
C THR A 349 -22.91 -34.05 31.05
N ASN A 350 -22.42 -32.83 30.81
CA ASN A 350 -23.26 -31.67 30.58
C ASN A 350 -23.86 -31.67 29.16
N ASP A 351 -25.04 -31.07 29.04
CA ASP A 351 -25.78 -30.96 27.78
C ASP A 351 -25.01 -30.16 26.71
N VAL A 352 -24.67 -30.83 25.61
CA VAL A 352 -23.90 -30.28 24.49
C VAL A 352 -24.62 -29.09 23.84
N GLU A 353 -25.96 -29.10 23.82
CA GLU A 353 -26.76 -28.02 23.21
C GLU A 353 -26.61 -26.67 23.91
N LYS A 354 -26.28 -26.66 25.21
CA LYS A 354 -26.16 -25.44 26.01
C LYS A 354 -24.73 -24.94 26.19
N ALA A 355 -23.74 -25.79 25.92
CA ALA A 355 -22.34 -25.54 26.25
C ALA A 355 -21.39 -25.74 25.06
N GLY A 356 -21.89 -25.83 23.83
CA GLY A 356 -21.06 -26.23 22.69
C GLY A 356 -19.92 -25.26 22.33
N ASP A 357 -20.05 -23.98 22.69
CA ASP A 357 -18.95 -23.01 22.65
C ASP A 357 -17.82 -23.38 23.64
N LEU A 358 -18.16 -23.77 24.85
CA LEU A 358 -17.19 -24.23 25.85
C LEU A 358 -16.45 -25.50 25.43
N TYR A 359 -17.13 -26.41 24.71
CA TYR A 359 -16.47 -27.60 24.13
C TYR A 359 -15.42 -27.19 23.09
N MET A 360 -15.68 -26.13 22.31
CA MET A 360 -14.71 -25.60 21.34
C MET A 360 -13.50 -24.95 22.03
N ASP A 361 -13.71 -24.25 23.15
CA ASP A 361 -12.60 -23.67 23.94
C ASP A 361 -11.67 -24.76 24.50
N ILE A 362 -12.25 -25.86 25.01
CA ILE A 362 -11.49 -27.00 25.53
C ILE A 362 -10.74 -27.73 24.41
N GLU A 363 -11.38 -27.92 23.26
CA GLU A 363 -10.74 -28.48 22.07
C GLU A 363 -9.55 -27.64 21.64
N GLU A 364 -9.72 -26.32 21.56
CA GLU A 364 -8.66 -25.41 21.13
C GLU A 364 -7.45 -25.48 22.07
N ALA A 365 -7.69 -25.60 23.38
CA ALA A 365 -6.64 -25.82 24.37
C ALA A 365 -5.90 -27.15 24.15
N PHE A 366 -6.62 -28.26 23.96
CA PHE A 366 -5.99 -29.57 23.70
C PHE A 366 -5.19 -29.58 22.39
N SER A 367 -5.74 -29.02 21.32
CA SER A 367 -5.10 -28.91 20.02
C SER A 367 -3.85 -28.02 20.06
N ALA A 368 -3.87 -26.94 20.84
CA ALA A 368 -2.70 -26.07 21.05
C ALA A 368 -1.54 -26.76 21.78
N VAL A 369 -1.83 -27.67 22.71
CA VAL A 369 -0.81 -28.46 23.44
C VAL A 369 -0.38 -29.72 22.65
N GLY A 370 -1.17 -30.16 21.67
CA GLY A 370 -0.88 -31.31 20.81
C GLY A 370 -1.54 -32.63 21.25
N TYR A 371 -2.47 -32.59 22.22
CA TYR A 371 -3.23 -33.77 22.67
C TYR A 371 -4.44 -34.04 21.77
N HIS A 372 -4.18 -34.39 20.52
CA HIS A 372 -5.21 -34.55 19.49
C HIS A 372 -6.22 -35.68 19.76
N GLU A 373 -5.83 -36.73 20.49
CA GLU A 373 -6.77 -37.81 20.89
C GLU A 373 -7.83 -37.33 21.88
N MET A 374 -7.45 -36.46 22.82
CA MET A 374 -8.38 -35.89 23.79
C MET A 374 -9.25 -34.81 23.14
N ALA A 375 -8.68 -33.98 22.25
CA ALA A 375 -9.43 -33.04 21.43
C ALA A 375 -10.54 -33.74 20.62
N MET A 376 -10.23 -34.91 20.02
CA MET A 376 -11.20 -35.71 19.28
C MET A 376 -12.40 -36.15 20.14
N LYS A 377 -12.16 -36.59 21.39
CA LYS A 377 -13.24 -36.98 22.31
C LYS A 377 -14.20 -35.83 22.64
N VAL A 378 -13.69 -34.59 22.64
CA VAL A 378 -14.50 -33.38 22.87
C VAL A 378 -15.28 -32.98 21.60
N LEU A 379 -14.72 -33.21 20.42
CA LEU A 379 -15.37 -32.89 19.13
C LEU A 379 -16.42 -33.89 18.67
N GLU A 380 -16.28 -35.18 19.00
CA GLU A 380 -17.22 -36.23 18.59
C GLU A 380 -18.68 -35.94 18.99
N PRO A 381 -19.00 -35.54 20.24
CA PRO A 381 -20.36 -35.13 20.62
C PRO A 381 -20.89 -33.93 19.81
N LEU A 382 -20.04 -32.96 19.48
CA LEU A 382 -20.43 -31.77 18.70
C LEU A 382 -20.81 -32.15 17.28
N VAL A 383 -20.00 -32.98 16.62
CA VAL A 383 -20.21 -33.41 15.23
C VAL A 383 -21.47 -34.28 15.07
N ASN A 384 -21.84 -35.03 16.10
CA ASN A 384 -23.03 -35.88 16.09
C ASN A 384 -24.33 -35.10 16.34
N THR A 385 -24.25 -33.85 16.81
CA THR A 385 -25.41 -33.02 17.13
C THR A 385 -25.75 -32.11 15.93
N PRO A 386 -27.01 -32.10 15.43
CA PRO A 386 -27.35 -31.37 14.20
C PRO A 386 -27.23 -29.85 14.35
N ASN A 387 -27.40 -29.31 15.56
CA ASN A 387 -27.29 -27.87 15.82
C ASN A 387 -25.84 -27.35 15.69
N PHE A 388 -24.84 -28.23 15.77
CA PHE A 388 -23.42 -27.90 15.64
C PHE A 388 -22.81 -28.40 14.32
N ASP A 389 -23.64 -28.63 13.28
CA ASP A 389 -23.19 -28.82 11.90
C ASP A 389 -22.67 -27.49 11.31
N LEU A 390 -21.62 -26.95 11.93
CA LEU A 390 -20.98 -25.68 11.62
C LEU A 390 -19.62 -25.93 10.97
N GLY A 391 -19.27 -25.11 9.98
CA GLY A 391 -17.97 -25.23 9.28
C GLY A 391 -16.76 -25.15 10.21
N ALA A 392 -16.83 -24.34 11.28
CA ALA A 392 -15.73 -24.18 12.25
C ALA A 392 -15.46 -25.46 13.06
N VAL A 393 -16.51 -26.16 13.49
CA VAL A 393 -16.39 -27.45 14.23
C VAL A 393 -15.77 -28.51 13.32
N TRP A 394 -16.28 -28.63 12.08
CA TRP A 394 -15.74 -29.56 11.09
C TRP A 394 -14.28 -29.26 10.72
N LEU A 395 -13.85 -28.00 10.73
CA LEU A 395 -12.46 -27.61 10.47
C LEU A 395 -11.53 -28.15 11.55
N LYS A 396 -11.86 -27.89 12.83
CA LYS A 396 -11.09 -28.40 13.98
C LYS A 396 -11.08 -29.93 14.01
N TYR A 397 -12.21 -30.57 13.70
CA TYR A 397 -12.31 -32.02 13.58
C TYR A 397 -11.43 -32.59 12.46
N ALA A 398 -11.44 -31.97 11.27
CA ALA A 398 -10.58 -32.35 10.17
C ALA A 398 -9.09 -32.19 10.51
N ASP A 399 -8.73 -31.13 11.23
CA ASP A 399 -7.36 -30.87 11.68
C ASP A 399 -6.88 -31.91 12.70
N CYS A 400 -7.71 -32.25 13.69
CA CYS A 400 -7.41 -33.31 14.65
C CYS A 400 -7.19 -34.66 13.94
N LEU A 401 -8.07 -35.01 12.98
CA LEU A 401 -7.92 -36.23 12.17
C LEU A 401 -6.62 -36.24 11.37
N LEU A 402 -6.26 -35.10 10.78
CA LEU A 402 -5.03 -34.96 10.01
C LEU A 402 -3.79 -35.16 10.88
N ASN A 403 -3.77 -34.57 12.08
CA ASN A 403 -2.66 -34.70 13.03
C ASN A 403 -2.55 -36.12 13.62
N LEU A 404 -3.67 -36.84 13.74
CA LEU A 404 -3.70 -38.26 14.12
C LEU A 404 -3.38 -39.22 12.97
N GLY A 405 -3.08 -38.70 11.76
CA GLY A 405 -2.73 -39.50 10.59
C GLY A 405 -3.92 -40.17 9.88
N ARG A 406 -5.17 -39.90 10.29
CA ARG A 406 -6.40 -40.43 9.68
C ARG A 406 -6.80 -39.60 8.44
N GLN A 407 -5.97 -39.67 7.40
CA GLN A 407 -6.07 -38.79 6.23
C GLN A 407 -7.38 -38.96 5.42
N GLU A 408 -7.93 -40.16 5.31
CA GLU A 408 -9.14 -40.40 4.51
C GLU A 408 -10.38 -39.76 5.14
N GLU A 409 -10.53 -39.92 6.45
CA GLU A 409 -11.59 -39.28 7.23
C GLU A 409 -11.42 -37.75 7.20
N ALA A 410 -10.19 -37.25 7.33
CA ALA A 410 -9.89 -35.82 7.25
C ALA A 410 -10.32 -35.20 5.91
N VAL A 411 -10.09 -35.88 4.78
CA VAL A 411 -10.55 -35.42 3.45
C VAL A 411 -12.07 -35.28 3.42
N SER A 412 -12.80 -36.28 3.94
CA SER A 412 -14.26 -36.23 3.99
C SER A 412 -14.77 -35.08 4.88
N ALA A 413 -14.09 -34.81 5.99
CA ALA A 413 -14.41 -33.70 6.89
C ALA A 413 -14.11 -32.34 6.23
N PHE A 414 -12.97 -32.18 5.55
CA PHE A 414 -12.66 -30.95 4.81
C PHE A 414 -13.68 -30.67 3.69
N TYR A 415 -14.19 -31.68 2.99
CA TYR A 415 -15.27 -31.46 2.02
C TYR A 415 -16.57 -30.99 2.68
N LYS A 416 -16.88 -31.42 3.92
CA LYS A 416 -18.01 -30.87 4.69
C LYS A 416 -17.76 -29.41 5.09
N VAL A 417 -16.53 -29.04 5.46
CA VAL A 417 -16.16 -27.64 5.69
C VAL A 417 -16.43 -26.80 4.44
N LEU A 418 -16.02 -27.28 3.26
CA LEU A 418 -16.25 -26.57 2.00
C LEU A 418 -17.72 -26.53 1.57
N LYS A 419 -18.57 -27.45 2.05
CA LYS A 419 -20.02 -27.36 1.83
C LYS A 419 -20.63 -26.18 2.58
N HIS A 420 -20.17 -25.93 3.81
CA HIS A 420 -20.64 -24.82 4.65
C HIS A 420 -19.97 -23.48 4.30
N ALA A 421 -18.66 -23.52 4.07
CA ALA A 421 -17.83 -22.37 3.72
C ALA A 421 -17.01 -22.68 2.45
N PRO A 422 -17.61 -22.52 1.25
CA PRO A 422 -16.96 -22.89 -0.02
C PRO A 422 -15.61 -22.23 -0.23
N GLN A 423 -15.44 -20.99 0.25
CA GLN A 423 -14.26 -20.16 0.03
C GLN A 423 -13.12 -20.35 1.05
N HIS A 424 -13.31 -21.19 2.08
CA HIS A 424 -12.41 -21.22 3.24
C HIS A 424 -10.93 -21.47 2.86
N PRO A 425 -10.01 -20.51 3.06
CA PRO A 425 -8.65 -20.60 2.54
C PRO A 425 -7.84 -21.75 3.13
N GLU A 426 -7.85 -21.90 4.46
CA GLU A 426 -7.03 -22.89 5.16
C GLU A 426 -7.43 -24.34 4.84
N ALA A 427 -8.74 -24.64 4.88
CA ALA A 427 -9.29 -25.93 4.49
C ALA A 427 -8.87 -26.33 3.07
N ARG A 428 -8.92 -25.41 2.10
CA ARG A 428 -8.47 -25.67 0.72
C ARG A 428 -6.97 -25.96 0.65
N ARG A 429 -6.13 -25.24 1.39
CA ARG A 429 -4.67 -25.52 1.44
C ARG A 429 -4.36 -26.88 2.02
N LYS A 430 -4.96 -27.21 3.17
CA LYS A 430 -4.75 -28.51 3.82
C LYS A 430 -5.23 -29.65 2.94
N LEU A 431 -6.42 -29.50 2.33
CA LEU A 431 -6.95 -30.47 1.38
C LEU A 431 -6.06 -30.62 0.14
N PHE A 432 -5.55 -29.51 -0.42
CA PHE A 432 -4.59 -29.53 -1.53
C PHE A 432 -3.35 -30.36 -1.18
N HIS A 433 -2.73 -30.13 -0.02
CA HIS A 433 -1.54 -30.88 0.38
C HIS A 433 -1.81 -32.37 0.59
N ILE A 434 -2.99 -32.75 1.09
CA ILE A 434 -3.38 -34.16 1.21
C ILE A 434 -3.54 -34.79 -0.17
N LEU A 435 -4.23 -34.13 -1.10
CA LEU A 435 -4.45 -34.62 -2.46
C LEU A 435 -3.16 -34.67 -3.29
N GLU A 436 -2.26 -33.69 -3.10
CA GLU A 436 -0.94 -33.68 -3.74
C GLU A 436 -0.10 -34.89 -3.29
N LYS A 437 -0.13 -35.23 -1.99
CA LYS A 437 0.53 -36.44 -1.46
C LYS A 437 -0.07 -37.74 -2.00
N LYS A 438 -1.36 -37.74 -2.35
CA LYS A 438 -2.07 -38.87 -2.98
C LYS A 438 -1.89 -38.95 -4.49
N GLU A 439 -1.08 -38.07 -5.09
CA GLU A 439 -0.84 -37.96 -6.54
C GLU A 439 -2.11 -37.63 -7.37
N GLN A 440 -3.19 -37.13 -6.73
CA GLN A 440 -4.41 -36.69 -7.41
C GLN A 440 -4.30 -35.20 -7.80
N ILE A 441 -3.43 -34.92 -8.77
CA ILE A 441 -3.01 -33.54 -9.12
C ILE A 441 -4.17 -32.69 -9.66
N GLU A 442 -5.05 -33.26 -10.50
CA GLU A 442 -6.16 -32.51 -11.11
C GLU A 442 -7.18 -32.04 -10.06
N ASP A 443 -7.57 -32.95 -9.16
CA ASP A 443 -8.46 -32.64 -8.05
C ASP A 443 -7.83 -31.64 -7.08
N ALA A 444 -6.53 -31.78 -6.81
CA ALA A 444 -5.78 -30.84 -5.98
C ALA A 444 -5.82 -29.41 -6.58
N ILE A 445 -5.55 -29.26 -7.87
CA ILE A 445 -5.59 -27.96 -8.55
C ILE A 445 -7.00 -27.37 -8.55
N ASN A 446 -8.03 -28.20 -8.74
CA ASN A 446 -9.42 -27.76 -8.70
C ASN A 446 -9.84 -27.29 -7.29
N VAL A 447 -9.32 -27.90 -6.22
CA VAL A 447 -9.58 -27.47 -4.84
C VAL A 447 -9.02 -26.07 -4.55
N LEU A 448 -7.90 -25.69 -5.15
CA LEU A 448 -7.33 -24.34 -5.03
C LEU A 448 -8.08 -23.28 -5.84
N GLN A 449 -8.97 -23.68 -6.75
CA GLN A 449 -9.73 -22.74 -7.56
C GLN A 449 -10.75 -21.98 -6.71
N GLN A 450 -10.71 -20.65 -6.82
CA GLN A 450 -11.63 -19.77 -6.12
C GLN A 450 -12.71 -19.27 -7.07
N ASP A 451 -13.94 -19.15 -6.58
CA ASP A 451 -15.04 -18.53 -7.33
C ASP A 451 -14.98 -17.02 -7.15
N TYR A 452 -14.79 -16.28 -8.24
CA TYR A 452 -14.67 -14.83 -8.25
C TYR A 452 -15.96 -14.08 -7.87
N LYS A 453 -17.08 -14.80 -7.69
CA LYS A 453 -18.34 -14.23 -7.16
C LYS A 453 -18.29 -13.90 -5.67
N TYR A 454 -17.42 -14.55 -4.90
CA TYR A 454 -17.28 -14.32 -3.47
C TYR A 454 -15.94 -13.64 -3.18
N VAL A 455 -15.69 -13.33 -1.91
CA VAL A 455 -14.41 -12.78 -1.45
C VAL A 455 -13.30 -13.81 -1.70
N VAL A 456 -12.19 -13.34 -2.27
CA VAL A 456 -11.06 -14.13 -2.76
C VAL A 456 -9.83 -13.92 -1.87
N SER A 457 -9.19 -15.01 -1.48
CA SER A 457 -7.96 -14.99 -0.69
C SER A 457 -6.72 -14.80 -1.58
N PRO A 458 -5.94 -13.71 -1.42
CA PRO A 458 -4.75 -13.45 -2.25
C PRO A 458 -3.63 -14.46 -2.01
N THR A 459 -3.45 -14.90 -0.77
CA THR A 459 -2.46 -15.89 -0.36
C THR A 459 -2.70 -17.22 -1.08
N LEU A 460 -3.96 -17.66 -1.15
CA LEU A 460 -4.35 -18.87 -1.87
C LEU A 460 -4.17 -18.74 -3.39
N LEU A 461 -4.46 -17.58 -3.99
CA LEU A 461 -4.17 -17.33 -5.42
C LEU A 461 -2.67 -17.40 -5.72
N TYR A 462 -1.83 -16.87 -4.83
CA TYR A 462 -0.38 -16.91 -4.99
C TYR A 462 0.17 -18.33 -4.91
N GLU A 463 -0.33 -19.15 -3.99
CA GLU A 463 -0.01 -20.59 -3.93
C GLU A 463 -0.49 -21.32 -5.19
N GLN A 464 -1.71 -21.03 -5.64
CA GLN A 464 -2.24 -21.58 -6.89
C GLN A 464 -1.33 -21.22 -8.08
N CYS A 465 -0.82 -19.98 -8.15
CA CYS A 465 0.15 -19.57 -9.16
C CYS A 465 1.43 -20.43 -9.12
N LYS A 466 1.99 -20.67 -7.93
CA LYS A 466 3.19 -21.53 -7.76
C LYS A 466 2.93 -22.97 -8.22
N VAL A 467 1.77 -23.52 -7.87
CA VAL A 467 1.36 -24.88 -8.24
C VAL A 467 1.16 -24.99 -9.75
N LEU A 468 0.42 -24.05 -10.37
CA LEU A 468 0.20 -24.03 -11.81
C LEU A 468 1.52 -23.91 -12.60
N LYS A 469 2.48 -23.16 -12.06
CA LYS A 469 3.85 -23.07 -12.60
C LYS A 469 4.59 -24.41 -12.49
N LYS A 470 4.52 -25.08 -11.33
CA LYS A 470 5.14 -26.40 -11.09
C LYS A 470 4.64 -27.46 -12.09
N TYR A 471 3.34 -27.46 -12.40
CA TYR A 471 2.72 -28.41 -13.32
C TYR A 471 2.60 -27.90 -14.78
N ASN A 472 3.28 -26.80 -15.13
CA ASN A 472 3.35 -26.23 -16.48
C ASN A 472 1.97 -25.91 -17.12
N MET A 473 0.99 -25.51 -16.32
CA MET A 473 -0.34 -25.09 -16.80
C MET A 473 -0.34 -23.60 -17.15
N ILE A 474 0.38 -23.22 -18.21
CA ILE A 474 0.71 -21.83 -18.56
C ILE A 474 -0.53 -20.93 -18.78
N ALA A 475 -1.58 -21.44 -19.44
CA ALA A 475 -2.78 -20.65 -19.74
C ALA A 475 -3.57 -20.29 -18.47
N LYS A 476 -3.83 -21.28 -17.60
CA LYS A 476 -4.50 -21.04 -16.31
C LYS A 476 -3.64 -20.17 -15.39
N TYR A 477 -2.31 -20.36 -15.41
CA TYR A 477 -1.38 -19.53 -14.65
C TYR A 477 -1.51 -18.05 -15.03
N LEU A 478 -1.59 -17.74 -16.32
CA LEU A 478 -1.77 -16.36 -16.80
C LEU A 478 -3.07 -15.73 -16.25
N GLU A 479 -4.18 -16.46 -16.27
CA GLU A 479 -5.48 -15.99 -15.76
C GLU A 479 -5.45 -15.72 -14.26
N VAL A 480 -4.94 -16.67 -13.47
CA VAL A 480 -4.89 -16.56 -12.00
C VAL A 480 -3.92 -15.46 -11.56
N ALA A 481 -2.76 -15.34 -12.23
CA ALA A 481 -1.78 -14.30 -11.94
C ALA A 481 -2.26 -12.90 -12.33
N GLU A 482 -3.05 -12.77 -13.40
CA GLU A 482 -3.74 -11.51 -13.74
C GLU A 482 -4.72 -11.12 -12.63
N SER A 483 -5.53 -12.07 -12.16
CA SER A 483 -6.45 -11.84 -11.03
C SER A 483 -5.72 -11.42 -9.75
N LEU A 484 -4.55 -11.99 -9.46
CA LEU A 484 -3.73 -11.58 -8.30
C LEU A 484 -3.26 -10.12 -8.42
N LEU A 485 -2.87 -9.67 -9.61
CA LEU A 485 -2.45 -8.28 -9.84
C LEU A 485 -3.62 -7.28 -9.71
N CYS A 486 -4.87 -7.71 -9.98
CA CYS A 486 -6.06 -6.88 -9.79
C CYS A 486 -6.31 -6.44 -8.33
N ARG A 487 -5.62 -7.02 -7.32
CA ARG A 487 -5.63 -6.47 -5.94
C ARG A 487 -5.12 -5.03 -5.89
N SER A 488 -4.12 -4.72 -6.72
CA SER A 488 -3.48 -3.40 -6.76
C SER A 488 -4.06 -2.49 -7.84
N VAL A 489 -4.86 -3.03 -8.77
CA VAL A 489 -5.35 -2.32 -9.96
C VAL A 489 -6.82 -2.62 -10.22
N THR A 490 -7.61 -1.57 -10.43
CA THR A 490 -9.00 -1.69 -10.86
C THR A 490 -9.10 -2.06 -12.35
N LYS A 491 -10.06 -2.92 -12.70
CA LYS A 491 -10.29 -3.29 -14.09
C LYS A 491 -10.76 -2.08 -14.89
N TYR A 492 -10.13 -1.82 -16.05
CA TYR A 492 -10.54 -0.72 -16.93
C TYR A 492 -11.87 -1.03 -17.62
N ARG A 493 -12.85 -0.12 -17.49
CA ARG A 493 -14.20 -0.23 -18.08
C ARG A 493 -14.31 0.56 -19.38
N HIS A 494 -13.68 1.73 -19.43
CA HIS A 494 -13.76 2.66 -20.57
C HIS A 494 -12.39 2.93 -21.17
N GLU A 495 -12.34 3.17 -22.47
CA GLU A 495 -11.11 3.58 -23.17
C GLU A 495 -10.52 4.88 -22.58
N GLU A 496 -11.36 5.75 -22.01
CA GLU A 496 -10.91 6.97 -21.36
C GLU A 496 -10.18 6.73 -20.03
N GLU A 497 -10.47 5.63 -19.33
CA GLU A 497 -9.73 5.22 -18.13
C GLU A 497 -8.29 4.85 -18.48
N LEU A 498 -8.07 4.25 -19.65
CA LEU A 498 -6.73 3.98 -20.18
C LEU A 498 -5.97 5.29 -20.45
N LYS A 499 -6.66 6.34 -20.94
CA LYS A 499 -6.06 7.66 -21.16
C LYS A 499 -5.65 8.33 -19.86
N ILE A 500 -6.42 8.13 -18.79
CA ILE A 500 -6.12 8.60 -17.42
C ILE A 500 -4.91 7.84 -16.87
N ALA A 501 -4.91 6.51 -16.92
CA ALA A 501 -3.80 5.66 -16.45
C ALA A 501 -2.44 6.06 -17.04
N CYS A 502 -2.42 6.51 -18.30
CA CYS A 502 -1.21 6.95 -18.97
C CYS A 502 -0.69 8.35 -18.53
N LYS A 503 -1.34 9.06 -17.59
CA LYS A 503 -0.90 10.39 -17.10
C LYS A 503 0.14 10.24 -15.97
N GLN A 504 1.09 11.18 -15.88
CA GLN A 504 2.24 11.09 -14.96
C GLN A 504 1.90 10.97 -13.46
N LYS A 505 0.70 11.40 -13.03
CA LYS A 505 0.20 11.35 -11.65
C LYS A 505 -1.09 10.51 -11.52
N ALA A 506 -1.30 9.53 -12.39
CA ALA A 506 -2.50 8.71 -12.35
C ALA A 506 -2.42 7.66 -11.25
N GLY A 507 -3.29 7.79 -10.25
CA GLY A 507 -3.57 6.75 -9.27
C GLY A 507 -4.95 6.13 -9.52
N VAL A 508 -5.21 5.01 -8.85
CA VAL A 508 -6.53 4.34 -8.84
C VAL A 508 -7.66 5.31 -8.45
N GLU A 509 -7.36 6.25 -7.55
CA GLU A 509 -8.27 7.33 -7.12
C GLU A 509 -8.82 8.17 -8.29
N GLN A 510 -7.99 8.50 -9.28
CA GLN A 510 -8.44 9.30 -10.44
C GLN A 510 -9.37 8.52 -11.37
N ILE A 511 -9.24 7.19 -11.40
CA ILE A 511 -10.17 6.33 -12.14
C ILE A 511 -11.51 6.28 -11.41
N HIS A 512 -11.49 6.19 -10.07
CA HIS A 512 -12.71 6.25 -9.26
C HIS A 512 -13.41 7.60 -9.37
N GLU A 513 -12.68 8.72 -9.30
CA GLU A 513 -13.22 10.05 -9.52
C GLU A 513 -13.86 10.19 -10.91
N PHE A 514 -13.19 9.68 -11.94
CA PHE A 514 -13.73 9.69 -13.30
C PHE A 514 -15.05 8.93 -13.43
N ARG A 515 -15.19 7.78 -12.76
CA ARG A 515 -16.43 7.02 -12.69
C ARG A 515 -17.53 7.81 -11.97
N THR A 516 -17.21 8.41 -10.83
CA THR A 516 -18.15 9.26 -10.07
C THR A 516 -18.64 10.44 -10.89
N ILE A 517 -17.77 11.10 -11.68
CA ILE A 517 -18.14 12.22 -12.57
C ILE A 517 -19.14 11.78 -13.64
N ARG A 518 -19.07 10.52 -14.10
CA ARG A 518 -20.04 9.94 -15.05
C ARG A 518 -21.34 9.45 -14.39
N GLY A 519 -21.44 9.53 -13.06
CA GLY A 519 -22.56 8.96 -12.30
C GLY A 519 -22.49 7.44 -12.13
N GLU A 520 -21.33 6.83 -12.37
CA GLU A 520 -21.09 5.39 -12.21
C GLU A 520 -20.53 5.10 -10.80
N ASN A 521 -20.83 3.93 -10.24
CA ASN A 521 -20.24 3.50 -8.97
C ASN A 521 -18.72 3.29 -9.15
N PRO A 522 -17.87 3.86 -8.26
CA PRO A 522 -16.43 3.61 -8.24
C PRO A 522 -16.06 2.13 -8.30
N PHE A 523 -16.87 1.27 -7.67
CA PHE A 523 -16.73 -0.19 -7.61
C PHE A 523 -17.78 -0.88 -8.50
N HIS A 524 -17.39 -1.97 -9.18
CA HIS A 524 -18.30 -2.77 -10.02
C HIS A 524 -18.66 -4.04 -9.28
N GLU A 525 -19.84 -4.59 -9.54
CA GLU A 525 -20.24 -5.95 -9.11
C GLU A 525 -19.31 -7.06 -9.65
N ASN A 526 -18.46 -6.76 -10.64
CA ASN A 526 -17.53 -7.71 -11.27
C ASN A 526 -16.08 -7.44 -10.85
N ASP A 527 -15.83 -6.46 -9.98
CA ASP A 527 -14.50 -6.23 -9.42
C ASP A 527 -14.23 -7.32 -8.37
N LEU A 528 -13.01 -7.86 -8.37
CA LEU A 528 -12.63 -8.91 -7.41
C LEU A 528 -12.57 -8.32 -6.00
N HIS A 529 -13.33 -8.91 -5.08
CA HIS A 529 -13.26 -8.58 -3.66
C HIS A 529 -12.19 -9.46 -3.00
N PHE A 530 -11.21 -8.84 -2.37
CA PHE A 530 -10.15 -9.56 -1.66
C PHE A 530 -10.41 -9.54 -0.16
N GLU A 531 -10.01 -10.61 0.53
CA GLU A 531 -10.00 -10.63 1.99
C GLU A 531 -8.96 -9.61 2.53
N ASP A 532 -9.28 -8.98 3.66
CA ASP A 532 -8.40 -8.08 4.41
C ASP A 532 -7.27 -8.86 5.11
N GLU A 533 -6.49 -9.61 4.32
CA GLU A 533 -5.28 -10.27 4.78
C GLU A 533 -4.04 -9.37 4.58
N ASN A 534 -3.09 -9.48 5.52
CA ASN A 534 -1.75 -8.86 5.49
C ASN A 534 -0.83 -9.40 4.36
N PHE A 535 -1.38 -9.95 3.29
CA PHE A 535 -0.61 -10.37 2.13
C PHE A 535 -0.01 -9.15 1.41
N LYS A 536 1.32 -9.11 1.34
CA LYS A 536 2.07 -8.14 0.54
C LYS A 536 3.17 -8.90 -0.20
N MET A 537 3.17 -8.80 -1.53
CA MET A 537 4.34 -9.20 -2.32
C MET A 537 5.41 -8.13 -2.22
N SER A 538 6.68 -8.54 -2.24
CA SER A 538 7.77 -7.58 -2.34
C SER A 538 7.76 -6.92 -3.74
N PRO A 539 8.24 -5.66 -3.87
CA PRO A 539 8.32 -4.99 -5.18
C PRO A 539 9.14 -5.77 -6.22
N VAL A 540 10.12 -6.56 -5.79
CA VAL A 540 10.97 -7.39 -6.66
C VAL A 540 10.18 -8.58 -7.20
N GLU A 541 9.46 -9.30 -6.32
CA GLU A 541 8.62 -10.43 -6.73
C GLU A 541 7.50 -10.00 -7.68
N GLU A 542 6.89 -8.84 -7.43
CA GLU A 542 5.84 -8.30 -8.29
C GLU A 542 6.38 -7.89 -9.67
N TRP A 543 7.61 -7.37 -9.73
CA TRP A 543 8.28 -7.05 -10.99
C TRP A 543 8.66 -8.30 -11.79
N ASP A 544 9.17 -9.34 -11.13
CA ASP A 544 9.51 -10.60 -11.78
C ASP A 544 8.26 -11.32 -12.29
N LEU A 545 7.19 -11.35 -11.49
CA LEU A 545 5.88 -11.84 -11.93
C LEU A 545 5.39 -11.10 -13.17
N PHE A 546 5.44 -9.77 -13.17
CA PHE A 546 5.05 -8.96 -14.32
C PHE A 546 5.81 -9.33 -15.61
N LYS A 547 7.15 -9.44 -15.55
CA LYS A 547 7.96 -9.84 -16.72
C LYS A 547 7.62 -11.24 -17.20
N GLU A 548 7.40 -12.18 -16.27
CA GLU A 548 7.00 -13.55 -16.61
C GLU A 548 5.68 -13.54 -17.38
N LEU A 549 4.66 -12.83 -16.90
CA LEU A 549 3.36 -12.73 -17.56
C LEU A 549 3.44 -12.09 -18.95
N LEU A 550 4.30 -11.08 -19.14
CA LEU A 550 4.54 -10.49 -20.46
C LEU A 550 5.16 -11.51 -21.43
N SER A 551 6.15 -12.28 -20.97
CA SER A 551 6.80 -13.30 -21.81
C SER A 551 5.83 -14.40 -22.22
N ILE A 552 4.97 -14.83 -21.29
CA ILE A 552 3.93 -15.84 -21.53
C ILE A 552 2.89 -15.30 -22.52
N SER A 553 2.39 -14.09 -22.29
CA SER A 553 1.40 -13.44 -23.17
C SER A 553 1.93 -13.28 -24.60
N PHE A 554 3.22 -12.94 -24.74
CA PHE A 554 3.89 -12.84 -26.03
C PHE A 554 3.98 -14.20 -26.73
N ASN A 555 4.42 -15.25 -26.03
CA ASN A 555 4.52 -16.59 -26.58
C ASN A 555 3.16 -17.16 -27.01
N LEU A 556 2.10 -16.86 -26.26
CA LEU A 556 0.72 -17.23 -26.58
C LEU A 556 0.05 -16.31 -27.62
N LYS A 557 0.74 -15.25 -28.09
CA LYS A 557 0.22 -14.23 -29.01
C LYS A 557 -1.05 -13.51 -28.50
N GLN A 558 -1.22 -13.44 -27.17
CA GLN A 558 -2.32 -12.71 -26.53
C GLN A 558 -1.93 -11.24 -26.29
N TYR A 559 -1.81 -10.47 -27.37
CA TYR A 559 -1.30 -9.08 -27.30
C TYR A 559 -2.26 -8.12 -26.58
N THR A 560 -3.56 -8.39 -26.57
CA THR A 560 -4.57 -7.61 -25.84
C THR A 560 -4.38 -7.75 -24.32
N THR A 561 -4.16 -8.97 -23.83
CA THR A 561 -3.83 -9.24 -22.42
C THR A 561 -2.51 -8.59 -22.04
N MET A 562 -1.48 -8.73 -22.89
CA MET A 562 -0.19 -8.06 -22.70
C MET A 562 -0.33 -6.55 -22.55
N GLN A 563 -1.13 -5.91 -23.41
CA GLN A 563 -1.36 -4.46 -23.35
C GLN A 563 -2.08 -4.04 -22.06
N ARG A 564 -3.09 -4.80 -21.62
CA ARG A 564 -3.81 -4.56 -20.36
C ARG A 564 -2.90 -4.68 -19.14
N LEU A 565 -2.03 -5.70 -19.09
CA LEU A 565 -1.05 -5.90 -18.02
C LEU A 565 -0.07 -4.71 -17.97
N CYS A 566 0.47 -4.29 -19.12
CA CYS A 566 1.37 -3.14 -19.22
C CYS A 566 0.75 -1.84 -18.71
N TYR A 567 -0.52 -1.57 -19.04
CA TYR A 567 -1.21 -0.38 -18.53
C TYR A 567 -1.45 -0.45 -17.03
N SER A 568 -1.84 -1.62 -16.53
CA SER A 568 -2.04 -1.86 -15.10
C SER A 568 -0.77 -1.55 -14.31
N ALA A 569 0.39 -2.01 -14.80
CA ALA A 569 1.69 -1.77 -14.19
C ALA A 569 2.10 -0.29 -14.06
N LEU A 570 1.56 0.62 -14.89
CA LEU A 570 1.83 2.06 -14.77
C LEU A 570 1.21 2.69 -13.51
N ILE A 571 0.12 2.10 -13.00
CA ILE A 571 -0.63 2.62 -11.84
C ILE A 571 -0.06 2.07 -10.52
N ILE A 572 0.48 0.86 -10.55
CA ILE A 572 0.97 0.17 -9.36
C ILE A 572 2.07 0.99 -8.69
N LYS A 573 1.92 1.28 -7.38
CA LYS A 573 2.85 2.13 -6.62
C LYS A 573 4.21 1.44 -6.39
N SER A 574 4.24 0.13 -6.17
CA SER A 574 5.46 -0.65 -5.95
C SER A 574 6.38 -0.69 -7.18
N LEU A 575 5.82 -0.64 -8.39
CA LEU A 575 6.55 -0.71 -9.65
C LEU A 575 7.02 0.65 -10.19
N GLN A 576 6.82 1.75 -9.45
CA GLN A 576 7.19 3.09 -9.92
C GLN A 576 8.71 3.27 -10.15
N SER A 577 9.55 2.47 -9.49
CA SER A 577 11.00 2.45 -9.73
C SER A 577 11.34 2.05 -11.18
N HIS A 578 10.55 1.17 -11.79
CA HIS A 578 10.75 0.62 -13.14
C HIS A 578 9.86 1.27 -14.21
N LYS A 579 9.39 2.50 -13.94
CA LYS A 579 8.45 3.21 -14.83
C LYS A 579 8.95 3.34 -16.27
N ARG A 580 10.26 3.54 -16.47
CA ARG A 580 10.86 3.72 -17.81
C ARG A 580 10.82 2.42 -18.61
N GLU A 581 11.12 1.29 -17.97
CA GLU A 581 11.02 -0.03 -18.58
C GLU A 581 9.56 -0.35 -18.91
N ILE A 582 8.63 -0.04 -18.02
CA ILE A 582 7.19 -0.25 -18.24
C ILE A 582 6.70 0.59 -19.43
N GLU A 583 7.06 1.87 -19.51
CA GLU A 583 6.72 2.73 -20.67
C GLU A 583 7.19 2.11 -22.01
N PHE A 584 8.35 1.45 -22.02
CA PHE A 584 8.85 0.76 -23.20
C PHE A 584 8.07 -0.53 -23.50
N TYR A 585 7.73 -1.33 -22.49
CA TYR A 585 6.87 -2.51 -22.67
C TYR A 585 5.46 -2.14 -23.14
N VAL A 586 4.92 -1.02 -22.66
CA VAL A 586 3.64 -0.47 -23.14
C VAL A 586 3.75 -0.14 -24.63
N LEU A 587 4.80 0.56 -25.05
CA LEU A 587 5.03 0.86 -26.48
C LEU A 587 5.08 -0.43 -27.31
N GLN A 588 5.81 -1.45 -26.85
CA GLN A 588 5.89 -2.74 -27.54
C GLN A 588 4.53 -3.43 -27.64
N ALA A 589 3.77 -3.48 -26.54
CA ALA A 589 2.44 -4.09 -26.52
C ALA A 589 1.47 -3.37 -27.47
N CYS A 590 1.49 -2.03 -27.50
CA CYS A 590 0.68 -1.24 -28.43
C CYS A 590 1.05 -1.51 -29.90
N LEU A 591 2.36 -1.61 -30.23
CA LEU A 591 2.81 -1.93 -31.58
C LEU A 591 2.37 -3.33 -32.03
N LEU A 592 2.47 -4.32 -31.15
CA LEU A 592 2.04 -5.69 -31.42
C LEU A 592 0.52 -5.79 -31.59
N ASN A 593 -0.24 -5.03 -30.79
CA ASN A 593 -1.70 -4.97 -30.88
C ASN A 593 -2.22 -4.00 -31.96
N LYS A 594 -1.33 -3.36 -32.74
CA LYS A 594 -1.65 -2.36 -33.78
C LYS A 594 -2.40 -1.12 -33.27
N ASP A 595 -2.21 -0.77 -32.00
CA ASP A 595 -2.76 0.45 -31.39
C ASP A 595 -1.78 1.63 -31.54
N TYR A 596 -1.76 2.21 -32.74
CA TYR A 596 -0.77 3.24 -33.09
C TYR A 596 -1.03 4.59 -32.40
N ILE A 597 -2.27 4.88 -32.00
CA ILE A 597 -2.64 6.14 -31.33
C ILE A 597 -1.96 6.21 -29.96
N HIS A 598 -2.08 5.13 -29.16
CA HIS A 598 -1.42 5.07 -27.86
C HIS A 598 0.08 4.86 -28.01
N ALA A 599 0.53 4.05 -28.97
CA ALA A 599 1.96 3.92 -29.28
C ALA A 599 2.61 5.30 -29.56
N PHE A 600 1.94 6.17 -30.32
CA PHE A 600 2.42 7.52 -30.63
C PHE A 600 2.63 8.35 -29.37
N ARG A 601 1.72 8.31 -28.40
CA ARG A 601 1.87 9.04 -27.14
C ARG A 601 3.16 8.68 -26.40
N PHE A 602 3.49 7.40 -26.33
CA PHE A 602 4.69 6.92 -25.62
C PHE A 602 5.97 7.16 -26.41
N ILE A 603 6.02 6.84 -27.71
CA ILE A 603 7.22 7.08 -28.52
C ILE A 603 7.55 8.57 -28.62
N ARG A 604 6.53 9.44 -28.59
CA ARG A 604 6.68 10.90 -28.54
C ARG A 604 7.51 11.37 -27.34
N ASP A 605 7.21 10.82 -26.17
CA ASP A 605 7.90 11.15 -24.91
C ASP A 605 9.30 10.52 -24.89
N ILE A 606 9.41 9.25 -25.29
CA ILE A 606 10.69 8.54 -25.39
C ILE A 606 11.65 9.24 -26.36
N ALA A 607 11.16 9.71 -27.51
CA ALA A 607 11.96 10.42 -28.51
C ALA A 607 12.45 11.80 -28.03
N GLN A 608 11.68 12.48 -27.16
CA GLN A 608 12.12 13.73 -26.53
C GLN A 608 13.21 13.50 -25.49
N ARG A 609 13.12 12.41 -24.72
CA ARG A 609 14.10 12.07 -23.68
C ARG A 609 15.37 11.43 -24.23
N SER A 610 15.22 10.58 -25.26
CA SER A 610 16.30 9.75 -25.81
C SER A 610 16.36 9.84 -27.33
N THR A 611 17.43 10.44 -27.82
CA THR A 611 17.56 10.78 -29.24
C THR A 611 18.58 9.89 -29.93
N THR A 612 18.16 8.66 -30.23
CA THR A 612 18.98 7.67 -30.93
C THR A 612 18.40 7.37 -32.31
N ASN A 613 19.21 6.88 -33.25
CA ASN A 613 18.72 6.49 -34.57
C ASN A 613 17.57 5.47 -34.50
N ARG A 614 17.57 4.60 -33.48
CA ARG A 614 16.52 3.60 -33.26
C ARG A 614 15.20 4.25 -32.83
N THR A 615 15.23 5.26 -31.95
CA THR A 615 14.01 5.96 -31.52
C THR A 615 13.41 6.78 -32.65
N TRP A 616 14.25 7.37 -33.52
CA TRP A 616 13.78 8.04 -34.74
C TRP A 616 13.13 7.06 -35.72
N ASN A 617 13.75 5.91 -35.97
CA ASN A 617 13.16 4.89 -36.85
C ASN A 617 11.82 4.38 -36.31
N LEU A 618 11.71 4.14 -35.01
CA LEU A 618 10.45 3.75 -34.36
C LEU A 618 9.39 4.86 -34.46
N LEU A 619 9.76 6.11 -34.21
CA LEU A 619 8.85 7.24 -34.37
C LEU A 619 8.34 7.33 -35.81
N SER A 620 9.23 7.19 -36.81
CA SER A 620 8.85 7.19 -38.23
C SER A 620 7.88 6.05 -38.56
N LEU A 621 8.08 4.87 -38.00
CA LEU A 621 7.19 3.71 -38.21
C LEU A 621 5.79 3.98 -37.64
N VAL A 622 5.71 4.52 -36.42
CA VAL A 622 4.41 4.87 -35.79
C VAL A 622 3.71 5.99 -36.54
N LEU A 623 4.45 7.03 -36.96
CA LEU A 623 3.90 8.14 -37.73
C LEU A 623 3.34 7.69 -39.08
N HIS A 624 3.99 6.73 -39.74
CA HIS A 624 3.48 6.17 -40.99
C HIS A 624 2.21 5.35 -40.80
N ALA A 625 2.11 4.61 -39.69
CA ALA A 625 0.93 3.81 -39.37
C ALA A 625 -0.27 4.65 -38.88
N LEU A 626 -0.04 5.90 -38.48
CA LEU A 626 -1.10 6.86 -38.18
C LEU A 626 -1.64 7.46 -39.48
N GLU A 627 -2.86 7.07 -39.88
CA GLU A 627 -3.53 7.61 -41.07
C GLU A 627 -3.89 9.10 -40.93
N ASP A 628 -3.91 9.64 -39.70
CA ASP A 628 -4.31 11.01 -39.40
C ASP A 628 -3.12 11.99 -39.33
N MET A 629 -3.28 13.17 -39.92
CA MET A 629 -2.29 14.24 -40.02
C MET A 629 -2.18 15.12 -38.77
N THR A 630 -2.94 14.83 -37.70
CA THR A 630 -2.91 15.57 -36.42
C THR A 630 -1.51 15.70 -35.81
N HIS A 631 -0.62 14.75 -36.06
CA HIS A 631 0.77 14.74 -35.58
C HIS A 631 1.67 15.80 -36.25
N THR A 632 1.26 16.40 -37.37
CA THR A 632 2.03 17.39 -38.14
C THR A 632 2.51 18.56 -37.27
N LYS A 633 1.61 19.15 -36.47
CA LYS A 633 1.97 20.26 -35.57
C LYS A 633 3.00 19.85 -34.52
N TYR A 634 2.93 18.61 -34.04
CA TYR A 634 3.90 18.08 -33.09
C TYR A 634 5.28 17.95 -33.74
N VAL A 635 5.38 17.31 -34.91
CA VAL A 635 6.64 17.11 -35.62
C VAL A 635 7.30 18.47 -35.94
N THR A 636 6.53 19.46 -36.41
CA THR A 636 7.05 20.82 -36.63
C THR A 636 7.62 21.43 -35.36
N ARG A 637 6.91 21.33 -34.21
CA ARG A 637 7.39 21.85 -32.92
C ARG A 637 8.61 21.12 -32.39
N LEU A 638 8.68 19.80 -32.59
CA LEU A 638 9.81 18.99 -32.13
C LEU A 638 11.14 19.48 -32.72
N PHE A 639 11.12 19.85 -34.01
CA PHE A 639 12.30 20.32 -34.73
C PHE A 639 12.42 21.86 -34.84
N GLN A 640 11.62 22.62 -34.09
CA GLN A 640 11.75 24.09 -34.02
C GLN A 640 12.99 24.52 -33.22
N LYS A 641 13.42 23.73 -32.23
CA LYS A 641 14.50 24.08 -31.31
C LYS A 641 15.85 23.41 -31.60
N GLU A 642 15.86 22.35 -32.41
CA GLU A 642 17.07 21.57 -32.69
C GLU A 642 17.40 21.57 -34.18
N GLU A 643 18.64 21.92 -34.52
CA GLU A 643 19.23 21.72 -35.85
C GLU A 643 19.84 20.31 -35.91
N ARG A 644 19.08 19.35 -36.45
CA ARG A 644 19.55 17.98 -36.67
C ARG A 644 19.32 17.58 -38.11
N TRP A 645 20.22 16.79 -38.68
CA TRP A 645 20.09 16.30 -40.06
C TRP A 645 18.78 15.53 -40.32
N VAL A 646 18.27 14.82 -39.30
CA VAL A 646 17.01 14.08 -39.33
C VAL A 646 15.79 15.00 -39.53
N LYS A 647 15.88 16.27 -39.12
CA LYS A 647 14.80 17.27 -39.22
C LYS A 647 14.23 17.37 -40.62
N ASN A 648 15.13 17.51 -41.60
CA ASN A 648 14.73 17.77 -42.98
C ASN A 648 13.99 16.59 -43.59
N LEU A 649 14.37 15.35 -43.25
CA LEU A 649 13.65 14.15 -43.66
C LEU A 649 12.27 14.05 -43.00
N PHE A 650 12.16 14.29 -41.70
CA PHE A 650 10.87 14.22 -41.00
C PHE A 650 9.89 15.31 -41.44
N LEU A 651 10.34 16.57 -41.48
CA LEU A 651 9.50 17.69 -41.92
C LEU A 651 9.15 17.56 -43.40
N GLY A 652 10.13 17.21 -44.25
CA GLY A 652 9.90 16.98 -45.67
C GLY A 652 8.84 15.91 -45.91
N ASN A 653 8.97 14.73 -45.29
CA ASN A 653 8.00 13.65 -45.44
C ASN A 653 6.61 14.02 -44.90
N ASN A 654 6.53 14.71 -43.76
CA ASN A 654 5.25 15.15 -43.21
C ASN A 654 4.55 16.17 -44.13
N TYR A 655 5.29 17.13 -44.71
CA TYR A 655 4.72 18.08 -45.67
C TYR A 655 4.36 17.43 -47.00
N LEU A 656 5.14 16.44 -47.46
CA LEU A 656 4.86 15.64 -48.65
C LEU A 656 3.51 14.91 -48.51
N LEU A 657 3.28 14.24 -47.38
CA LEU A 657 2.00 13.58 -47.06
C LEU A 657 0.84 14.59 -46.95
N SER A 658 1.10 15.80 -46.46
CA SER A 658 0.07 16.86 -46.37
C SER A 658 -0.27 17.55 -47.69
N GLY A 659 0.38 17.18 -48.79
CA GLY A 659 0.20 17.80 -50.11
C GLY A 659 0.86 19.18 -50.25
N ARG A 660 1.66 19.63 -49.27
CA ARG A 660 2.38 20.91 -49.29
C ARG A 660 3.76 20.77 -49.93
N TYR A 661 3.77 20.39 -51.20
CA TYR A 661 4.97 19.94 -51.90
C TYR A 661 6.08 20.99 -52.01
N LEU A 662 5.76 22.28 -52.17
CA LEU A 662 6.78 23.34 -52.22
C LEU A 662 7.61 23.42 -50.93
N ILE A 663 6.95 23.26 -49.77
CA ILE A 663 7.61 23.27 -48.47
C ILE A 663 8.41 21.98 -48.28
N ALA A 664 7.84 20.84 -48.67
CA ALA A 664 8.54 19.56 -48.63
C ALA A 664 9.84 19.58 -49.47
N LEU A 665 9.74 20.12 -50.69
CA LEU A 665 10.86 20.25 -51.62
C LEU A 665 12.01 21.08 -51.02
N LYS A 666 11.69 22.21 -50.35
CA LYS A 666 12.69 23.02 -49.65
C LYS A 666 13.51 22.17 -48.67
N TYR A 667 12.86 21.41 -47.79
CA TYR A 667 13.56 20.59 -46.81
C TYR A 667 14.38 19.47 -47.46
N PHE A 668 13.84 18.81 -48.49
CA PHE A 668 14.59 17.75 -49.19
C PHE A 668 15.81 18.29 -49.95
N LEU A 669 15.73 19.50 -50.52
CA LEU A 669 16.88 20.17 -51.15
C LEU A 669 17.95 20.52 -50.12
N GLU A 670 17.58 21.12 -48.99
CA GLU A 670 18.50 21.39 -47.88
C GLU A 670 19.20 20.12 -47.38
N TYR A 671 18.47 19.00 -47.29
CA TYR A 671 19.06 17.70 -46.95
C TYR A 671 20.00 17.16 -48.05
N HIS A 672 19.61 17.29 -49.32
CA HIS A 672 20.40 16.82 -50.45
C HIS A 672 21.72 17.58 -50.57
N GLU A 673 21.73 18.89 -50.31
CA GLU A 673 22.94 19.71 -50.29
C GLU A 673 23.97 19.20 -49.25
N GLN A 674 23.50 18.70 -48.11
CA GLN A 674 24.35 18.23 -47.01
C GLN A 674 24.88 16.80 -47.22
N PHE A 675 24.02 15.84 -47.59
CA PHE A 675 24.37 14.40 -47.54
C PHE A 675 24.45 13.71 -48.91
N ARG A 676 23.80 14.26 -49.96
CA ARG A 676 23.76 13.70 -51.33
C ARG A 676 23.50 12.17 -51.40
N GLU A 677 22.63 11.65 -50.53
CA GLU A 677 22.29 10.24 -50.50
C GLU A 677 21.24 9.86 -51.57
N PRO A 678 21.15 8.59 -52.02
CA PRO A 678 20.16 8.17 -53.01
C PRO A 678 18.72 8.54 -52.61
N ILE A 679 18.36 8.36 -51.34
CA ILE A 679 17.00 8.64 -50.84
C ILE A 679 16.62 10.12 -50.99
N SER A 680 17.59 11.03 -50.87
CA SER A 680 17.34 12.46 -51.03
C SER A 680 16.97 12.82 -52.47
N SER A 681 17.72 12.31 -53.46
CA SER A 681 17.42 12.49 -54.88
C SER A 681 16.08 11.86 -55.26
N PHE A 682 15.76 10.69 -54.69
CA PHE A 682 14.48 10.01 -54.90
C PHE A 682 13.30 10.83 -54.35
N LEU A 683 13.39 11.31 -53.11
CA LEU A 683 12.33 12.13 -52.49
C LEU A 683 12.12 13.46 -53.22
N ILE A 684 13.19 14.12 -53.68
CA ILE A 684 13.09 15.31 -54.53
C ILE A 684 12.36 14.99 -55.83
N SER A 685 12.77 13.92 -56.52
CA SER A 685 12.15 13.50 -57.79
C SER A 685 10.65 13.24 -57.65
N ILE A 686 10.24 12.51 -56.61
CA ILE A 686 8.82 12.23 -56.30
C ILE A 686 8.08 13.51 -55.98
N THR A 687 8.64 14.39 -55.14
CA THR A 687 7.97 15.63 -54.74
C THR A 687 7.70 16.53 -55.95
N ILE A 688 8.68 16.68 -56.85
CA ILE A 688 8.54 17.46 -58.10
C ILE A 688 7.52 16.78 -59.03
N LEU A 689 7.51 15.46 -59.11
CA LEU A 689 6.55 14.71 -59.92
C LEU A 689 5.11 14.90 -59.42
N SER A 690 4.91 14.83 -58.10
CA SER A 690 3.62 15.11 -57.44
C SER A 690 3.17 16.55 -57.66
N MET A 691 4.09 17.52 -57.68
CA MET A 691 3.78 18.91 -58.06
C MET A 691 3.37 19.02 -59.53
N ALA A 692 4.08 18.34 -60.44
CA ALA A 692 3.78 18.37 -61.87
C ALA A 692 2.38 17.78 -62.16
N ALA A 693 1.91 16.83 -61.35
CA ALA A 693 0.58 16.24 -61.45
C ALA A 693 -0.56 17.15 -60.94
N GLN A 694 -0.27 18.21 -60.16
CA GLN A 694 -1.29 19.17 -59.74
C GLN A 694 -1.62 20.13 -60.89
N LYS A 695 -2.90 20.52 -61.04
CA LYS A 695 -3.36 21.41 -62.14
C LYS A 695 -2.89 22.88 -62.07
N THR A 696 -2.09 23.24 -61.06
CA THR A 696 -1.83 24.64 -60.66
C THR A 696 -0.52 25.25 -61.20
N PHE A 697 0.26 24.54 -62.02
CA PHE A 697 1.63 24.95 -62.40
C PHE A 697 1.84 25.07 -63.92
N ASP A 698 1.78 26.27 -64.50
CA ASP A 698 1.89 26.48 -65.95
C ASP A 698 3.13 25.86 -66.66
N LYS A 699 4.22 25.61 -65.94
CA LYS A 699 5.47 25.02 -66.46
C LYS A 699 5.62 23.51 -66.17
N HIS A 700 4.56 22.73 -66.35
CA HIS A 700 4.55 21.29 -66.05
C HIS A 700 5.70 20.50 -66.68
N HIS A 701 6.02 20.74 -67.96
CA HIS A 701 7.09 20.01 -68.67
C HIS A 701 8.48 20.22 -68.06
N ASN A 702 8.79 21.42 -67.56
CA ASN A 702 10.08 21.70 -66.93
C ASN A 702 10.22 20.96 -65.60
N LEU A 703 9.13 20.86 -64.83
CA LEU A 703 9.11 20.08 -63.59
C LEU A 703 9.33 18.59 -63.87
N ILE A 704 8.69 18.05 -64.91
CA ILE A 704 8.89 16.65 -65.32
C ILE A 704 10.36 16.41 -65.69
N LEU A 705 10.99 17.30 -66.46
CA LEU A 705 12.41 17.18 -66.82
C LEU A 705 13.32 17.21 -65.57
N GLN A 706 13.04 18.09 -64.61
CA GLN A 706 13.77 18.15 -63.34
C GLN A 706 13.58 16.87 -62.52
N SER A 707 12.36 16.34 -62.43
CA SER A 707 12.05 15.09 -61.74
C SER A 707 12.82 13.91 -62.34
N VAL A 708 12.82 13.78 -63.67
CA VAL A 708 13.58 12.73 -64.39
C VAL A 708 15.08 12.89 -64.14
N SER A 709 15.61 14.12 -64.16
CA SER A 709 17.02 14.39 -63.87
C SER A 709 17.43 13.87 -62.48
N TYR A 710 16.67 14.21 -61.43
CA TYR A 710 16.93 13.70 -60.09
C TYR A 710 16.74 12.19 -59.97
N MET A 711 15.84 11.58 -60.74
CA MET A 711 15.68 10.13 -60.78
C MET A 711 16.87 9.42 -61.42
N LEU A 712 17.47 10.02 -62.46
CA LEU A 712 18.71 9.52 -63.05
C LEU A 712 19.90 9.66 -62.07
N THR A 713 19.94 10.75 -61.30
CA THR A 713 20.90 10.90 -60.19
C THR A 713 20.69 9.80 -59.14
N TYR A 714 19.44 9.50 -58.76
CA TYR A 714 19.14 8.38 -57.87
C TYR A 714 19.65 7.04 -58.43
N LYS A 715 19.44 6.77 -59.73
CA LYS A 715 19.97 5.58 -60.41
C LYS A 715 21.50 5.50 -60.33
N GLN A 716 22.21 6.62 -60.47
CA GLN A 716 23.67 6.65 -60.37
C GLN A 716 24.17 6.40 -58.94
N LEU A 717 23.46 6.93 -57.94
CA LEU A 717 23.86 6.82 -56.54
C LEU A 717 23.47 5.48 -55.90
N ARG A 718 22.38 4.85 -56.35
CA ARG A 718 21.85 3.62 -55.76
C ARG A 718 22.56 2.39 -56.36
N LYS A 719 23.01 1.48 -55.48
CA LYS A 719 23.75 0.26 -55.86
C LYS A 719 22.86 -0.95 -56.16
N CYS A 720 21.54 -0.81 -56.12
CA CYS A 720 20.59 -1.91 -56.31
C CYS A 720 19.80 -1.72 -57.62
N ASP A 721 20.17 -2.48 -58.64
CA ASP A 721 19.56 -2.35 -59.98
C ASP A 721 18.06 -2.70 -59.99
N GLN A 722 17.65 -3.71 -59.20
CA GLN A 722 16.25 -4.14 -59.16
C GLN A 722 15.31 -3.03 -58.65
N GLU A 723 15.65 -2.42 -57.51
CA GLU A 723 14.91 -1.30 -56.92
C GLU A 723 14.86 -0.10 -57.87
N VAL A 724 15.99 0.22 -58.48
CA VAL A 724 16.12 1.36 -59.40
C VAL A 724 15.26 1.18 -60.64
N TYR A 725 15.30 0.00 -61.28
CA TYR A 725 14.49 -0.28 -62.46
C TYR A 725 13.00 -0.34 -62.13
N TYR A 726 12.63 -0.91 -60.99
CA TYR A 726 11.24 -0.88 -60.53
C TYR A 726 10.74 0.57 -60.35
N ASN A 727 11.50 1.41 -59.64
CA ASN A 727 11.11 2.79 -59.38
C ASN A 727 11.09 3.65 -60.67
N LEU A 728 12.00 3.42 -61.62
CA LEU A 728 11.96 4.06 -62.95
C LEU A 728 10.74 3.61 -63.76
N GLY A 729 10.39 2.32 -63.69
CA GLY A 729 9.15 1.81 -64.29
C GLY A 729 7.92 2.52 -63.73
N ARG A 730 7.85 2.69 -62.40
CA ARG A 730 6.78 3.44 -61.72
C ARG A 730 6.72 4.91 -62.14
N LEU A 731 7.87 5.58 -62.28
CA LEU A 731 7.95 6.95 -62.77
C LEU A 731 7.33 7.07 -64.17
N TYR A 732 7.75 6.24 -65.12
CA TYR A 732 7.23 6.29 -66.49
C TYR A 732 5.76 5.89 -66.57
N GLN A 733 5.33 4.92 -65.76
CA GLN A 733 3.92 4.56 -65.66
C GLN A 733 3.08 5.73 -65.13
N MET A 734 3.56 6.49 -64.14
CA MET A 734 2.88 7.69 -63.62
C MET A 734 2.80 8.81 -64.67
N LEU A 735 3.80 8.92 -65.55
CA LEU A 735 3.80 9.83 -66.70
C LEU A 735 2.99 9.31 -67.91
N ASN A 736 2.36 8.13 -67.79
CA ASN A 736 1.62 7.44 -68.86
C ASN A 736 2.49 7.09 -70.09
N ILE A 737 3.81 6.93 -69.90
CA ILE A 737 4.76 6.48 -70.94
C ILE A 737 4.93 4.96 -70.82
N ASN A 738 3.87 4.23 -71.14
CA ASN A 738 3.72 2.81 -70.81
C ASN A 738 4.79 1.92 -71.47
N ASN A 739 5.24 2.26 -72.69
CA ASN A 739 6.28 1.49 -73.39
C ASN A 739 7.61 1.45 -72.60
N LEU A 740 8.03 2.60 -72.06
CA LEU A 740 9.24 2.67 -71.23
C LEU A 740 9.00 2.00 -69.87
N ALA A 741 7.82 2.16 -69.29
CA ALA A 741 7.48 1.50 -68.03
C ALA A 741 7.62 -0.03 -68.15
N ILE A 742 7.09 -0.63 -69.23
CA ILE A 742 7.20 -2.05 -69.52
C ILE A 742 8.68 -2.49 -69.62
N GLU A 743 9.50 -1.74 -70.38
CA GLU A 743 10.91 -2.05 -70.55
C GLU A 743 11.66 -2.08 -69.21
N TYR A 744 11.44 -1.07 -68.36
CA TYR A 744 12.07 -1.00 -67.04
C TYR A 744 11.56 -2.08 -66.07
N TYR A 745 10.28 -2.42 -66.11
CA TYR A 745 9.78 -3.54 -65.31
C TYR A 745 10.33 -4.89 -65.75
N GLN A 746 10.47 -5.13 -67.06
CA GLN A 746 11.12 -6.34 -67.56
C GLN A 746 12.58 -6.42 -67.09
N LYS A 747 13.31 -5.29 -67.11
CA LYS A 747 14.66 -5.19 -66.55
C LYS A 747 14.69 -5.49 -65.04
N ALA A 748 13.71 -5.01 -64.28
CA ALA A 748 13.58 -5.29 -62.85
C ALA A 748 13.30 -6.79 -62.57
N LEU A 749 12.45 -7.45 -63.38
CA LEU A 749 12.20 -8.90 -63.26
C LEU A 749 13.43 -9.75 -63.58
N ALA A 750 14.27 -9.30 -64.51
CA ALA A 750 15.51 -9.97 -64.88
C ALA A 750 16.61 -9.86 -63.81
N CYS A 751 16.46 -8.97 -62.83
CA CYS A 751 17.42 -8.78 -61.76
C CYS A 751 17.33 -9.89 -60.69
N LYS A 752 18.45 -10.08 -59.98
CA LYS A 752 18.49 -10.91 -58.77
C LYS A 752 17.76 -10.22 -57.61
N PRO A 753 17.25 -10.98 -56.61
CA PRO A 753 16.61 -10.41 -55.43
C PRO A 753 17.50 -9.37 -54.73
N ILE A 754 16.88 -8.34 -54.17
CA ILE A 754 17.55 -7.22 -53.48
C ILE A 754 18.45 -7.70 -52.36
N ALA A 755 17.94 -8.58 -51.50
CA ALA A 755 18.68 -9.14 -50.38
C ALA A 755 18.08 -10.48 -49.94
N VAL A 756 18.95 -11.39 -49.48
CA VAL A 756 18.54 -12.67 -48.89
C VAL A 756 18.75 -12.57 -47.38
N CYS A 757 17.66 -12.62 -46.60
CA CYS A 757 17.70 -12.59 -45.15
C CYS A 757 17.26 -13.95 -44.59
N SER A 758 18.08 -14.56 -43.73
CA SER A 758 17.73 -15.82 -43.07
C SER A 758 16.49 -15.73 -42.17
N ARG A 759 16.17 -14.55 -41.64
CA ARG A 759 14.99 -14.31 -40.76
C ARG A 759 13.74 -13.82 -41.49
N HIS A 760 13.88 -13.03 -42.56
CA HIS A 760 12.75 -12.36 -43.22
C HIS A 760 12.49 -12.87 -44.65
N GLY A 761 13.23 -13.89 -45.09
CA GLY A 761 13.13 -14.42 -46.45
C GLY A 761 13.89 -13.58 -47.48
N ASN A 762 13.59 -13.84 -48.75
CA ASN A 762 14.13 -13.06 -49.86
C ASN A 762 13.35 -11.74 -49.99
N ILE A 763 14.04 -10.61 -49.81
CA ILE A 763 13.50 -9.30 -50.14
C ILE A 763 13.64 -9.15 -51.65
N ASP A 764 12.53 -9.28 -52.37
CA ASP A 764 12.45 -9.26 -53.83
C ASP A 764 11.24 -8.42 -54.27
N LEU A 765 11.41 -7.57 -55.28
CA LEU A 765 10.34 -6.74 -55.85
C LEU A 765 9.62 -7.40 -57.03
N LYS A 766 9.92 -8.69 -57.33
CA LYS A 766 9.33 -9.38 -58.49
C LYS A 766 7.81 -9.42 -58.46
N MET A 767 7.20 -9.65 -57.30
CA MET A 767 5.73 -9.72 -57.20
C MET A 767 5.11 -8.35 -57.51
N GLU A 768 5.60 -7.29 -56.90
CA GLU A 768 5.13 -5.92 -57.13
C GLU A 768 5.38 -5.46 -58.57
N THR A 769 6.53 -5.83 -59.14
CA THR A 769 6.88 -5.56 -60.54
C THR A 769 5.93 -6.29 -61.49
N ALA A 770 5.70 -7.59 -61.25
CA ALA A 770 4.80 -8.40 -62.05
C ALA A 770 3.35 -7.91 -61.96
N TYR A 771 2.91 -7.44 -60.79
CA TYR A 771 1.58 -6.85 -60.60
C TYR A 771 1.40 -5.57 -61.43
N ASN A 772 2.39 -4.67 -61.41
CA ASN A 772 2.33 -3.46 -62.23
C ASN A 772 2.36 -3.77 -63.75
N LEU A 773 3.16 -4.76 -64.18
CA LEU A 773 3.15 -5.24 -65.56
C LEU A 773 1.80 -5.86 -65.96
N TYR A 774 1.20 -6.65 -65.07
CA TYR A 774 -0.14 -7.20 -65.27
C TYR A 774 -1.17 -6.08 -65.51
N ILE A 775 -1.15 -5.02 -64.69
CA ILE A 775 -2.05 -3.87 -64.87
C ILE A 775 -1.89 -3.25 -66.26
N LEU A 776 -0.64 -3.07 -66.72
CA LEU A 776 -0.37 -2.48 -68.04
C LEU A 776 -0.80 -3.39 -69.21
N TYR A 777 -0.70 -4.72 -69.05
CA TYR A 777 -1.09 -5.67 -70.08
C TYR A 777 -2.57 -6.05 -70.06
N LYS A 778 -3.29 -5.87 -68.94
CA LYS A 778 -4.65 -6.39 -68.77
C LYS A 778 -5.59 -5.95 -69.88
N ASP A 779 -5.53 -4.68 -70.27
CA ASP A 779 -6.46 -4.10 -71.24
C ASP A 779 -5.95 -4.22 -72.69
N HIS A 780 -4.63 -4.29 -72.90
CA HIS A 780 -4.02 -4.26 -74.24
C HIS A 780 -3.44 -5.60 -74.72
N SER A 781 -3.16 -6.55 -73.82
CA SER A 781 -2.50 -7.83 -74.11
C SER A 781 -2.82 -8.89 -73.04
N PRO A 782 -4.06 -9.42 -73.02
CA PRO A 782 -4.55 -10.27 -71.94
C PRO A 782 -3.77 -11.59 -71.79
N ASP A 783 -3.21 -12.13 -72.87
CA ASP A 783 -2.40 -13.36 -72.83
C ASP A 783 -1.08 -13.14 -72.09
N MET A 784 -0.43 -12.00 -72.31
CA MET A 784 0.79 -11.61 -71.60
C MET A 784 0.49 -11.28 -70.13
N ALA A 785 -0.65 -10.67 -69.85
CA ALA A 785 -1.13 -10.45 -68.48
C ALA A 785 -1.30 -11.79 -67.75
N ARG A 786 -1.99 -12.77 -68.36
CA ARG A 786 -2.19 -14.10 -67.80
C ARG A 786 -0.87 -14.84 -67.57
N LYS A 787 0.07 -14.76 -68.52
CA LYS A 787 1.41 -15.35 -68.38
C LYS A 787 2.17 -14.76 -67.20
N THR A 788 2.18 -13.43 -67.08
CA THR A 788 2.87 -12.71 -66.00
C THR A 788 2.28 -13.07 -64.64
N MET A 789 0.95 -13.18 -64.56
CA MET A 789 0.24 -13.58 -63.35
C MET A 789 0.61 -15.01 -62.93
N LEU A 790 0.53 -15.97 -63.85
CA LEU A 790 0.85 -17.38 -63.55
C LEU A 790 2.31 -17.61 -63.16
N GLN A 791 3.24 -16.83 -63.73
CA GLN A 791 4.67 -17.02 -63.49
C GLN A 791 5.16 -16.38 -62.19
N HIS A 792 4.52 -15.31 -61.72
CA HIS A 792 5.09 -14.46 -60.66
C HIS A 792 4.12 -14.05 -59.56
N LEU A 793 2.80 -14.22 -59.72
CA LEU A 793 1.79 -13.75 -58.76
C LEU A 793 0.96 -14.86 -58.09
N VAL A 794 1.09 -16.11 -58.54
CA VAL A 794 0.44 -17.25 -57.89
C VAL A 794 1.30 -17.71 -56.73
N ILE A 795 0.71 -17.70 -55.52
CA ILE A 795 1.35 -18.09 -54.26
C ILE A 795 1.35 -19.61 -54.12
#